data_AF-A0A5C7IPU5-F1
#
_entry.id   AF-A0A5C7IPU5-F1
#
_cell.length_a   1.000
_cell.length_b   1.000
_cell.length_c   1.000
_cell.angle_alpha   90.00
_cell.angle_beta   90.00
_cell.angle_gamma   90.00
#
_symmetry.space_group_name_H-M   'P 1'
#
loop_
_entity.id
_entity.type
_entity.pdbx_description
1 polymer ?
#
loop_
_entity_poly.entity_id
_entity_poly.type
_entity_poly.pdbx_seq_one_letter_code
_entity_poly.pdbx_strand_id
1 'polypeptide(L)'
;MATKPRLFLSLLVLSLVVAAAHGGGIAIYWGQNGNEGTLTETCATGKYTHVNIAFLNKFGGGQTPELNLAGHCNPATGACRIVSSAVDSCQSRGIKVMLSIGGGIGNYSLTSESDAKTVAEYLYNNFLGGKSSNRPLGDAILDGVDFDIELGSTLHYDDLVRFLSQFSEPARKVYITGAPQCPFPDRFLGAAFETGLFDAVWVQFYNNQPCQYSSGSAQRLLESWERWASSVVDGKLFMGLPAAPAAAGSGYIPPEVLVSEVLPVIKKSEKYGGVMLWSRFHDVNNGHPFAIGYCCRQACRHPSIAAAKLADTSGAAPTFIFSNGLKSHEAYVLLRYIGQVGNLYGQNEYEYGQIDEWLEYALAFLSGSEFETASNYVDMYLEKRTLLIGDCLSIADIAIWSALVGIGQTWESLRKSNKCHKYNLARWFNSICAEYSDSLNEITATYVQSKRGLGKSSSRPCFEVDLPDAEIGKVRLRFAPEPSGYLHIGHSKAALLNQYFAQRYQGQLIVRFDDTNPAKESNEFVDNLLKDIETLGIKYEAVTYTSDDFPDLMEMAETLIRRGKAYVDDTPRVQMQRERMVGIESKCRNNSVEENMKLWKEMIVGSERGLQCCLRGKLDMKDPNKSLRDLVYYRCNPLPHHIIGSQYKMYPSYDFACPFVDARQGISHALRSSEYHDRNAQYYRIQEDMGMRKVDGWDDPRFPTIQGIVRRGLKVEALIQFILEQGASKNLNLMEWDKLWTINKKIIDPVCPRHTAVIKERRVLLTLTNGPDEPFVRIMPTHKKYEGAGKKETTFTKRIWLDHEDAKSVSVDEEVTLKDWGNAIVKEISKDHDGNVTQLTGVLHLEGSVKTTKLKLTWLPKTSELVNLILVGFDYLITKKKLEEGENFIDVLNPCTRFESAALGDSDMRNLKPGEVLQLERKGYFICDVPFTTLSKPIVLFSIPDGRQQAVLK
;
A
#
# COMPACT_ATOMS: atom_id res chain seq x y z
N MET A 1 2.67 6.07 46.97
CA MET A 1 2.35 5.46 45.66
C MET A 1 3.08 6.11 44.47
N ALA A 2 3.99 7.09 44.66
CA ALA A 2 4.72 7.78 43.58
C ALA A 2 6.08 7.15 43.18
N THR A 3 6.45 5.99 43.75
CA THR A 3 7.78 5.38 43.58
C THR A 3 7.89 4.36 42.44
N LYS A 4 6.77 3.81 41.96
CA LYS A 4 6.75 2.79 40.88
C LYS A 4 7.07 3.32 39.47
N PRO A 5 6.67 4.54 39.04
CA PRO A 5 6.96 5.04 37.69
C PRO A 5 8.44 5.39 37.47
N ARG A 6 9.11 5.92 38.51
CA ARG A 6 10.52 6.34 38.44
C ARG A 6 11.49 5.16 38.32
N LEU A 7 11.13 4.01 38.87
CA LEU A 7 11.89 2.75 38.78
C LEU A 7 11.78 2.10 37.38
N PHE A 8 10.61 2.23 36.75
CA PHE A 8 10.32 1.71 35.40
C PHE A 8 11.19 2.43 34.35
N LEU A 9 11.33 3.75 34.48
CA LEU A 9 12.10 4.61 33.58
C LEU A 9 13.62 4.35 33.64
N SER A 10 14.16 4.00 34.81
CA SER A 10 15.60 3.76 35.00
C SER A 10 16.04 2.35 34.57
N LEU A 11 15.13 1.36 34.60
CA LEU A 11 15.41 -0.02 34.14
C LEU A 11 15.10 -0.23 32.64
N LEU A 12 14.08 0.45 32.09
CA LEU A 12 13.74 0.45 30.65
C LEU A 12 14.90 0.96 29.78
N VAL A 13 15.67 1.90 30.31
CA VAL A 13 16.80 2.50 29.62
C VAL A 13 18.06 1.62 29.71
N LEU A 14 18.21 0.81 30.78
CA LEU A 14 19.34 -0.13 30.90
C LEU A 14 19.21 -1.33 29.95
N SER A 15 17.99 -1.79 29.64
CA SER A 15 17.74 -2.89 28.70
C SER A 15 17.74 -2.46 27.24
N LEU A 16 17.31 -1.23 26.92
CA LEU A 16 17.46 -0.64 25.58
C LEU A 16 18.93 -0.55 25.16
N VAL A 17 19.83 -0.34 26.13
CA VAL A 17 21.28 -0.35 25.94
C VAL A 17 21.84 -1.76 25.66
N VAL A 18 21.19 -2.82 26.16
CA VAL A 18 21.57 -4.23 25.89
C VAL A 18 21.04 -4.71 24.53
N ALA A 19 19.85 -4.29 24.12
CA ALA A 19 19.30 -4.56 22.79
C ALA A 19 20.06 -3.80 21.68
N ALA A 20 20.50 -2.57 21.97
CA ALA A 20 21.37 -1.79 21.06
C ALA A 20 22.79 -2.38 20.92
N ALA A 21 23.18 -3.35 21.76
CA ALA A 21 24.48 -4.00 21.72
C ALA A 21 24.57 -5.17 20.71
N HIS A 22 23.45 -5.60 20.09
CA HIS A 22 23.40 -6.78 19.21
C HIS A 22 23.04 -6.48 17.72
N GLY A 23 22.98 -5.21 17.31
CA GLY A 23 22.84 -4.85 15.89
C GLY A 23 24.19 -4.86 15.16
N GLY A 24 24.20 -5.27 13.89
CA GLY A 24 25.40 -5.20 13.05
C GLY A 24 25.56 -3.82 12.39
N GLY A 25 26.79 -3.30 12.33
CA GLY A 25 27.11 -2.00 11.74
C GLY A 25 27.22 -2.01 10.20
N ILE A 26 27.52 -0.86 9.60
CA ILE A 26 27.80 -0.77 8.15
C ILE A 26 29.26 -0.34 7.94
N ALA A 27 30.02 -1.12 7.19
CA ALA A 27 31.32 -0.73 6.67
C ALA A 27 31.19 -0.19 5.23
N ILE A 28 32.01 0.79 4.84
CA ILE A 28 31.97 1.40 3.51
C ILE A 28 33.40 1.67 3.01
N TYR A 29 33.63 1.48 1.71
CA TYR A 29 34.85 1.97 1.07
C TYR A 29 34.66 3.38 0.50
N TRP A 30 35.63 4.26 0.79
CA TRP A 30 35.72 5.63 0.28
C TRP A 30 37.11 5.85 -0.35
N GLY A 31 37.18 6.62 -1.44
CA GLY A 31 38.42 6.87 -2.20
C GLY A 31 38.51 6.09 -3.52
N GLN A 32 37.44 5.45 -3.97
CA GLN A 32 37.42 4.64 -5.19
C GLN A 32 36.84 5.37 -6.39
N ASN A 33 36.16 6.49 -6.19
CA ASN A 33 35.57 7.27 -7.27
C ASN A 33 35.55 8.77 -6.92
N GLY A 34 36.03 9.63 -7.82
CA GLY A 34 36.07 11.07 -7.60
C GLY A 34 34.71 11.75 -7.37
N ASN A 35 33.60 11.10 -7.73
CA ASN A 35 32.24 11.64 -7.62
C ASN A 35 31.44 11.09 -6.41
N GLU A 36 32.11 10.65 -5.35
CA GLU A 36 31.44 10.04 -4.17
C GLU A 36 31.32 10.96 -2.94
N GLY A 37 31.65 12.23 -3.11
CA GLY A 37 31.69 13.23 -2.04
C GLY A 37 32.92 13.11 -1.16
N THR A 38 33.03 14.00 -0.19
CA THR A 38 34.16 14.05 0.74
C THR A 38 34.06 12.98 1.84
N LEU A 39 35.20 12.65 2.46
CA LEU A 39 35.24 11.76 3.62
C LEU A 39 34.42 12.33 4.79
N THR A 40 34.48 13.66 5.00
CA THR A 40 33.69 14.35 6.02
C THR A 40 32.19 14.19 5.79
N GLU A 41 31.70 14.37 4.56
CA GLU A 41 30.29 14.16 4.21
C GLU A 41 29.87 12.71 4.41
N THR A 42 30.73 11.77 4.02
CA THR A 42 30.51 10.32 4.22
C THR A 42 30.31 9.99 5.70
N CYS A 43 31.18 10.49 6.58
CA CYS A 43 31.08 10.30 8.02
C CYS A 43 29.93 11.09 8.66
N ALA A 44 29.57 12.25 8.09
CA ALA A 44 28.46 13.07 8.57
C ALA A 44 27.09 12.41 8.35
N THR A 45 26.98 11.42 7.46
CA THR A 45 25.73 10.68 7.24
C THR A 45 25.22 9.92 8.47
N GLY A 46 26.11 9.59 9.42
CA GLY A 46 25.79 8.76 10.58
C GLY A 46 25.43 7.31 10.24
N LYS A 47 25.70 6.85 9.01
CA LYS A 47 25.33 5.50 8.53
C LYS A 47 26.36 4.42 8.82
N TYR A 48 27.64 4.79 8.91
CA TYR A 48 28.75 3.83 8.87
C TYR A 48 29.46 3.73 10.22
N THR A 49 29.83 2.50 10.60
CA THR A 49 30.68 2.22 11.77
C THR A 49 32.15 2.09 11.40
N HIS A 50 32.43 1.72 10.15
CA HIS A 50 33.79 1.58 9.61
C HIS A 50 33.88 2.25 8.24
N VAL A 51 34.99 2.92 7.98
CA VAL A 51 35.32 3.50 6.68
C VAL A 51 36.71 3.03 6.27
N ASN A 52 36.79 2.37 5.11
CA ASN A 52 38.04 1.95 4.50
C ASN A 52 38.46 2.99 3.46
N ILE A 53 39.60 3.66 3.70
CA ILE A 53 40.20 4.58 2.76
C ILE A 53 40.97 3.77 1.72
N ALA A 54 40.45 3.74 0.51
CA ALA A 54 40.96 2.98 -0.62
C ALA A 54 41.74 3.89 -1.57
N PHE A 55 42.95 3.55 -2.03
CA PHE A 55 43.78 2.38 -1.67
C PHE A 55 45.26 2.75 -1.60
N LEU A 56 46.02 2.04 -0.75
CA LEU A 56 47.47 1.89 -0.93
C LEU A 56 47.71 0.71 -1.87
N ASN A 57 47.77 0.98 -3.18
CA ASN A 57 47.76 -0.04 -4.22
C ASN A 57 49.16 -0.34 -4.81
N LYS A 58 50.22 0.13 -4.15
CA LYS A 58 51.60 -0.19 -4.48
C LYS A 58 52.42 -0.33 -3.21
N PHE A 59 53.05 -1.47 -2.98
CA PHE A 59 53.92 -1.75 -1.81
C PHE A 59 54.64 -3.11 -1.96
N GLY A 60 55.65 -3.37 -1.14
CA GLY A 60 56.40 -4.63 -1.12
C GLY A 60 57.35 -4.81 -2.31
N GLY A 61 58.26 -5.78 -2.23
CA GLY A 61 59.30 -5.99 -3.24
C GLY A 61 60.32 -4.84 -3.34
N GLY A 62 60.51 -4.10 -2.25
CA GLY A 62 61.44 -2.96 -2.19
C GLY A 62 60.99 -1.68 -2.92
N GLN A 63 59.76 -1.65 -3.46
CA GLN A 63 59.24 -0.46 -4.13
C GLN A 63 58.72 0.60 -3.16
N THR A 64 58.72 1.86 -3.59
CA THR A 64 58.14 2.96 -2.82
C THR A 64 56.61 2.82 -2.78
N PRO A 65 55.98 2.78 -1.59
CA PRO A 65 54.54 2.65 -1.50
C PRO A 65 53.80 3.88 -2.02
N GLU A 66 52.63 3.67 -2.65
CA GLU A 66 51.85 4.72 -3.30
C GLU A 66 50.36 4.61 -2.94
N LEU A 67 49.77 5.77 -2.64
CA LEU A 67 48.35 5.91 -2.34
C LEU A 67 47.61 6.39 -3.59
N ASN A 68 46.42 5.84 -3.85
CA ASN A 68 45.54 6.28 -4.92
C ASN A 68 44.11 6.45 -4.38
N LEU A 69 43.67 7.70 -4.26
CA LEU A 69 42.31 8.05 -3.83
C LEU A 69 41.42 8.50 -5.00
N ALA A 70 41.53 7.85 -6.16
CA ALA A 70 40.67 8.07 -7.34
C ALA A 70 40.46 9.54 -7.75
N GLY A 71 41.50 10.37 -7.62
CA GLY A 71 41.47 11.79 -7.99
C GLY A 71 41.00 12.76 -6.90
N HIS A 72 40.63 12.28 -5.70
CA HIS A 72 40.28 13.16 -4.56
C HIS A 72 41.44 14.06 -4.11
N CYS A 73 42.68 13.60 -4.30
CA CYS A 73 43.89 14.37 -4.03
C CYS A 73 45.08 13.74 -4.75
N ASN A 74 46.19 14.49 -4.84
CA ASN A 74 47.46 13.98 -5.35
C ASN A 74 48.45 13.73 -4.18
N PRO A 75 48.83 12.47 -3.90
CA PRO A 75 49.75 12.16 -2.82
C PRO A 75 51.19 12.60 -3.14
N ALA A 76 51.58 12.61 -4.41
CA ALA A 76 52.93 13.03 -4.83
C ALA A 76 53.21 14.51 -4.55
N THR A 77 52.17 15.35 -4.52
CA THR A 77 52.28 16.78 -4.19
C THR A 77 52.00 17.07 -2.71
N GLY A 78 51.72 16.06 -1.89
CA GLY A 78 51.31 16.21 -0.49
C GLY A 78 49.89 16.79 -0.31
N ALA A 79 49.08 16.88 -1.38
CA ALA A 79 47.74 17.47 -1.31
C ALA A 79 46.76 16.62 -0.50
N CYS A 80 47.04 15.33 -0.33
CA CYS A 80 46.20 14.40 0.46
C CYS A 80 46.19 14.66 1.97
N ARG A 81 47.02 15.59 2.47
CA ARG A 81 46.96 16.08 3.86
C ARG A 81 45.60 16.69 4.22
N ILE A 82 44.81 17.13 3.22
CA ILE A 82 43.44 17.62 3.44
C ILE A 82 42.52 16.57 4.07
N VAL A 83 42.83 15.28 3.89
CA VAL A 83 42.06 14.18 4.46
C VAL A 83 42.27 14.09 5.98
N SER A 84 43.34 14.66 6.53
CA SER A 84 43.69 14.57 7.95
C SER A 84 42.54 15.00 8.87
N SER A 85 41.99 16.20 8.65
CA SER A 85 40.88 16.72 9.45
C SER A 85 39.59 15.93 9.26
N ALA A 86 39.41 15.31 8.08
CA ALA A 86 38.26 14.46 7.82
C ALA A 86 38.35 13.16 8.62
N VAL A 87 39.53 12.55 8.73
CA VAL A 87 39.76 11.38 9.60
C VAL A 87 39.43 11.71 11.05
N ASP A 88 39.94 12.82 11.59
CA ASP A 88 39.66 13.24 12.97
C ASP A 88 38.15 13.49 13.19
N SER A 89 37.47 14.06 12.19
CA SER A 89 36.02 14.25 12.19
C SER A 89 35.25 12.92 12.19
N CYS A 90 35.72 11.91 11.47
CA CYS A 90 35.13 10.58 11.48
C CYS A 90 35.36 9.87 12.82
N GLN A 91 36.59 9.92 13.36
CA GLN A 91 36.95 9.24 14.60
C GLN A 91 36.29 9.87 15.83
N SER A 92 36.14 11.21 15.86
CA SER A 92 35.36 11.90 16.91
C SER A 92 33.87 11.52 16.89
N ARG A 93 33.39 11.01 15.76
CA ARG A 93 32.05 10.41 15.58
C ARG A 93 32.03 8.91 15.89
N GLY A 94 33.07 8.34 16.48
CA GLY A 94 33.16 6.92 16.82
C GLY A 94 33.23 5.99 15.61
N ILE A 95 33.52 6.51 14.42
CA ILE A 95 33.68 5.73 13.19
C ILE A 95 35.14 5.29 13.11
N LYS A 96 35.35 3.99 12.91
CA LYS A 96 36.69 3.44 12.71
C LYS A 96 37.15 3.72 11.29
N VAL A 97 38.34 4.32 11.15
CA VAL A 97 38.90 4.67 9.85
C VAL A 97 40.16 3.85 9.61
N MET A 98 40.14 3.03 8.56
CA MET A 98 41.24 2.15 8.20
C MET A 98 41.83 2.54 6.85
N LEU A 99 43.11 2.25 6.66
CA LEU A 99 43.72 2.28 5.32
C LEU A 99 43.53 0.91 4.68
N SER A 100 42.90 0.87 3.51
CA SER A 100 42.86 -0.35 2.70
C SER A 100 44.10 -0.46 1.83
N ILE A 101 44.80 -1.59 1.93
CA ILE A 101 45.95 -1.94 1.10
C ILE A 101 45.51 -2.93 0.02
N GLY A 102 46.04 -2.74 -1.19
CA GLY A 102 45.79 -3.61 -2.33
C GLY A 102 44.75 -3.06 -3.31
N GLY A 103 43.69 -3.81 -3.54
CA GLY A 103 42.63 -3.58 -4.53
C GLY A 103 42.88 -4.29 -5.87
N GLY A 104 41.81 -4.55 -6.64
CA GLY A 104 41.88 -5.25 -7.93
C GLY A 104 42.73 -4.56 -9.03
N ILE A 105 43.26 -3.36 -8.77
CA ILE A 105 44.18 -2.63 -9.66
C ILE A 105 45.36 -2.09 -8.83
N GLY A 106 46.58 -2.53 -9.14
CA GLY A 106 47.78 -2.06 -8.45
C GLY A 106 49.03 -2.86 -8.82
N ASN A 107 50.13 -2.57 -8.11
CA ASN A 107 51.37 -3.34 -8.17
C ASN A 107 51.90 -3.60 -6.76
N TYR A 108 51.47 -4.69 -6.15
CA TYR A 108 51.87 -5.04 -4.79
C TYR A 108 52.09 -6.53 -4.64
N SER A 109 53.10 -6.91 -3.87
CA SER A 109 53.43 -8.29 -3.55
C SER A 109 54.47 -8.31 -2.44
N LEU A 110 54.38 -9.27 -1.52
CA LEU A 110 55.41 -9.52 -0.52
C LEU A 110 56.35 -10.64 -0.98
N THR A 111 57.65 -10.42 -0.83
CA THR A 111 58.70 -11.31 -1.35
C THR A 111 59.41 -12.13 -0.27
N SER A 112 59.32 -11.71 0.99
CA SER A 112 59.87 -12.41 2.16
C SER A 112 59.26 -11.89 3.46
N GLU A 113 59.49 -12.58 4.58
CA GLU A 113 59.14 -12.10 5.92
C GLU A 113 59.78 -10.73 6.23
N SER A 114 61.02 -10.50 5.79
CA SER A 114 61.71 -9.21 5.97
C SER A 114 61.04 -8.08 5.17
N ASP A 115 60.51 -8.39 4.00
CA ASP A 115 59.76 -7.44 3.17
C ASP A 115 58.42 -7.12 3.83
N ALA A 116 57.71 -8.13 4.35
CA ALA A 116 56.49 -7.97 5.15
C ALA A 116 56.73 -7.07 6.37
N LYS A 117 57.83 -7.29 7.12
CA LYS A 117 58.23 -6.44 8.24
C LYS A 117 58.46 -4.99 7.82
N THR A 118 59.19 -4.78 6.72
CA THR A 118 59.47 -3.43 6.18
C THR A 118 58.18 -2.71 5.80
N VAL A 119 57.23 -3.41 5.18
CA VAL A 119 55.90 -2.86 4.87
C VAL A 119 55.12 -2.55 6.15
N ALA A 120 55.15 -3.42 7.17
CA ALA A 120 54.50 -3.19 8.45
C ALA A 120 55.02 -1.91 9.14
N GLU A 121 56.35 -1.73 9.19
CA GLU A 121 57.00 -0.53 9.73
C GLU A 121 56.64 0.73 8.94
N TYR A 122 56.56 0.63 7.61
CA TYR A 122 56.12 1.74 6.76
C TYR A 122 54.68 2.15 7.08
N LEU A 123 53.74 1.19 7.14
CA LEU A 123 52.34 1.44 7.48
C LEU A 123 52.22 2.08 8.86
N TYR A 124 52.95 1.55 9.84
CA TYR A 124 52.95 2.07 11.20
C TYR A 124 53.43 3.53 11.27
N ASN A 125 54.55 3.85 10.61
CA ASN A 125 55.16 5.17 10.68
C ASN A 125 54.44 6.25 9.86
N ASN A 126 53.76 5.87 8.78
CA ASN A 126 53.14 6.83 7.86
C ASN A 126 51.63 7.01 8.03
N PHE A 127 50.93 6.02 8.60
CA PHE A 127 49.46 6.05 8.72
C PHE A 127 48.95 5.73 10.13
N LEU A 128 49.70 4.97 10.93
CA LEU A 128 49.35 4.64 12.31
C LEU A 128 50.21 5.46 13.29
N GLY A 129 50.40 4.93 14.51
CA GLY A 129 50.95 5.65 15.66
C GLY A 129 52.45 5.98 15.60
N GLY A 130 53.18 5.51 14.59
CA GLY A 130 54.57 5.85 14.40
C GLY A 130 54.79 7.27 13.84
N LYS A 131 56.04 7.62 13.59
CA LYS A 131 56.41 8.98 13.15
C LYS A 131 57.20 8.93 11.85
N SER A 132 56.82 9.78 10.91
CA SER A 132 57.50 9.98 9.62
C SER A 132 57.45 11.45 9.26
N SER A 133 58.50 11.97 8.62
CA SER A 133 58.54 13.35 8.13
C SER A 133 57.64 13.58 6.91
N ASN A 134 57.17 12.50 6.27
CA ASN A 134 56.37 12.58 5.04
C ASN A 134 55.15 11.66 5.10
N ARG A 135 54.19 11.97 5.98
CA ARG A 135 52.92 11.24 6.10
C ARG A 135 51.96 11.63 4.96
N PRO A 136 51.47 10.67 4.14
CA PRO A 136 50.63 10.96 2.99
C PRO A 136 49.28 11.62 3.33
N LEU A 137 48.67 11.24 4.45
CA LEU A 137 47.41 11.79 4.95
C LEU A 137 47.59 12.87 6.02
N GLY A 138 48.80 13.42 6.16
CA GLY A 138 49.12 14.38 7.22
C GLY A 138 49.26 13.73 8.58
N ASP A 139 48.93 14.48 9.63
CA ASP A 139 49.13 14.05 11.03
C ASP A 139 48.05 13.08 11.52
N ALA A 140 47.04 12.79 10.69
CA ALA A 140 46.00 11.82 11.01
C ALA A 140 46.60 10.45 11.33
N ILE A 141 46.06 9.86 12.40
CA ILE A 141 46.44 8.53 12.85
C ILE A 141 45.22 7.62 12.70
N LEU A 142 45.30 6.69 11.78
CA LEU A 142 44.20 5.77 11.48
C LEU A 142 43.99 4.75 12.62
N ASP A 143 42.83 4.10 12.64
CA ASP A 143 42.53 3.03 13.59
C ASP A 143 43.19 1.71 13.20
N GLY A 144 43.41 1.47 11.90
CA GLY A 144 43.86 0.15 11.45
C GLY A 144 44.19 0.04 9.97
N VAL A 145 44.44 -1.20 9.56
CA VAL A 145 44.76 -1.59 8.18
C VAL A 145 43.79 -2.66 7.72
N ASP A 146 43.22 -2.43 6.54
CA ASP A 146 42.38 -3.36 5.82
C ASP A 146 43.15 -4.03 4.67
N PHE A 147 42.94 -5.33 4.49
CA PHE A 147 43.60 -6.16 3.50
C PHE A 147 42.64 -6.52 2.37
N ASP A 148 42.76 -5.84 1.23
CA ASP A 148 42.03 -6.14 -0.01
C ASP A 148 43.00 -6.73 -1.06
N ILE A 149 43.36 -8.01 -0.89
CA ILE A 149 44.43 -8.64 -1.67
C ILE A 149 43.83 -9.52 -2.78
N GLU A 150 43.91 -9.05 -4.02
CA GLU A 150 43.36 -9.75 -5.19
C GLU A 150 44.43 -10.20 -6.21
N LEU A 151 45.68 -9.75 -6.04
CA LEU A 151 46.79 -10.01 -6.97
C LEU A 151 48.14 -10.11 -6.25
N GLY A 152 49.18 -10.51 -6.99
CA GLY A 152 50.54 -10.69 -6.47
C GLY A 152 50.78 -12.09 -5.87
N SER A 153 51.76 -12.17 -4.96
CA SER A 153 52.07 -13.39 -4.21
C SER A 153 50.93 -13.79 -3.27
N THR A 154 50.82 -15.08 -2.93
CA THR A 154 49.93 -15.60 -1.87
C THR A 154 50.67 -15.82 -0.55
N LEU A 155 51.93 -15.37 -0.43
CA LEU A 155 52.82 -15.62 0.69
C LEU A 155 53.05 -14.36 1.52
N HIS A 156 53.39 -14.56 2.81
CA HIS A 156 53.87 -13.54 3.77
C HIS A 156 52.84 -12.49 4.23
N TYR A 157 51.57 -12.61 3.87
CA TYR A 157 50.53 -11.75 4.45
C TYR A 157 50.21 -12.11 5.91
N ASP A 158 50.39 -13.37 6.30
CA ASP A 158 50.32 -13.81 7.69
C ASP A 158 51.44 -13.18 8.53
N ASP A 159 52.65 -13.08 7.98
CA ASP A 159 53.77 -12.35 8.60
C ASP A 159 53.45 -10.86 8.78
N LEU A 160 52.91 -10.22 7.73
CA LEU A 160 52.51 -8.80 7.78
C LEU A 160 51.46 -8.56 8.87
N VAL A 161 50.45 -9.42 8.98
CA VAL A 161 49.42 -9.36 10.03
C VAL A 161 50.04 -9.51 11.43
N ARG A 162 50.96 -10.48 11.63
CA ARG A 162 51.67 -10.66 12.91
C ARG A 162 52.52 -9.45 13.30
N PHE A 163 53.18 -8.80 12.35
CA PHE A 163 53.95 -7.59 12.64
C PHE A 163 53.05 -6.40 12.96
N LEU A 164 51.95 -6.21 12.22
CA LEU A 164 51.00 -5.13 12.50
C LEU A 164 50.34 -5.29 13.88
N SER A 165 49.99 -6.52 14.29
CA SER A 165 49.39 -6.75 15.59
C SER A 165 50.32 -6.39 16.75
N GLN A 166 51.64 -6.53 16.57
CA GLN A 166 52.65 -6.17 17.58
C GLN A 166 52.72 -4.67 17.86
N PHE A 167 52.22 -3.81 16.96
CA PHE A 167 52.16 -2.37 17.17
C PHE A 167 50.96 -1.92 18.01
N SER A 168 50.10 -2.84 18.44
CA SER A 168 49.01 -2.53 19.37
C SER A 168 49.56 -2.24 20.77
N GLU A 169 49.24 -1.06 21.29
CA GLU A 169 49.58 -0.64 22.65
C GLU A 169 48.35 -0.66 23.56
N PRO A 170 48.50 -0.75 24.90
CA PRO A 170 47.37 -0.73 25.84
C PRO A 170 46.43 0.48 25.68
N ALA A 171 46.97 1.62 25.27
CA ALA A 171 46.22 2.85 25.04
C ALA A 171 45.62 2.94 23.63
N ARG A 172 46.11 2.15 22.67
CA ARG A 172 45.72 2.24 21.25
C ARG A 172 45.93 0.92 20.52
N LYS A 173 44.83 0.22 20.25
CA LYS A 173 44.81 -0.99 19.42
C LYS A 173 44.93 -0.63 17.93
N VAL A 174 45.74 -1.38 17.19
CA VAL A 174 45.76 -1.37 15.73
C VAL A 174 44.77 -2.41 15.24
N TYR A 175 43.70 -1.96 14.57
CA TYR A 175 42.70 -2.87 14.03
C TYR A 175 43.19 -3.51 12.74
N ILE A 176 42.96 -4.82 12.59
CA ILE A 176 43.30 -5.56 11.38
C ILE A 176 42.02 -6.12 10.77
N THR A 177 41.74 -5.75 9.52
CA THR A 177 40.54 -6.21 8.82
C THR A 177 40.89 -6.76 7.44
N GLY A 178 39.99 -7.56 6.86
CA GLY A 178 40.25 -8.20 5.57
C GLY A 178 39.01 -8.28 4.70
N ALA A 179 39.26 -8.21 3.39
CA ALA A 179 38.26 -8.15 2.33
C ALA A 179 38.35 -9.38 1.39
N PRO A 180 38.17 -10.61 1.89
CA PRO A 180 38.36 -11.80 1.06
C PRO A 180 37.22 -12.01 0.07
N GLN A 181 37.49 -12.81 -0.95
CA GLN A 181 36.46 -13.32 -1.84
C GLN A 181 35.65 -14.42 -1.12
N CYS A 182 34.37 -14.63 -1.46
CA CYS A 182 33.56 -15.67 -0.80
C CYS A 182 34.04 -17.14 -0.96
N PRO A 183 34.81 -17.54 -2.00
CA PRO A 183 35.37 -18.88 -2.05
C PRO A 183 36.24 -19.16 -0.82
N PHE A 184 35.98 -20.29 -0.16
CA PHE A 184 36.67 -20.67 1.06
C PHE A 184 37.57 -21.90 0.85
N PRO A 185 38.84 -21.89 1.31
CA PRO A 185 39.54 -20.75 1.89
C PRO A 185 39.85 -19.66 0.84
N ASP A 186 40.02 -18.42 1.28
CA ASP A 186 40.46 -17.34 0.38
C ASP A 186 41.86 -17.64 -0.19
N ARG A 187 42.04 -17.37 -1.48
CA ARG A 187 43.28 -17.71 -2.21
C ARG A 187 44.51 -16.95 -1.70
N PHE A 188 44.35 -15.68 -1.31
CA PHE A 188 45.47 -14.80 -0.97
C PHE A 188 45.64 -14.63 0.53
N LEU A 189 44.52 -14.55 1.27
CA LEU A 189 44.50 -14.28 2.70
C LEU A 189 44.25 -15.53 3.55
N GLY A 190 44.09 -16.72 2.97
CA GLY A 190 43.83 -17.96 3.71
C GLY A 190 44.79 -18.19 4.88
N ALA A 191 46.10 -18.16 4.64
CA ALA A 191 47.13 -18.32 5.69
C ALA A 191 47.11 -17.16 6.71
N ALA A 192 46.75 -15.95 6.28
CA ALA A 192 46.64 -14.80 7.18
C ALA A 192 45.46 -14.95 8.13
N PHE A 193 44.31 -15.46 7.68
CA PHE A 193 43.15 -15.70 8.55
C PHE A 193 43.41 -16.77 9.61
N GLU A 194 44.23 -17.78 9.31
CA GLU A 194 44.62 -18.82 10.29
C GLU A 194 45.37 -18.25 11.50
N THR A 195 45.92 -17.02 11.41
CA THR A 195 46.55 -16.36 12.56
C THR A 195 45.56 -15.98 13.67
N GLY A 196 44.26 -15.86 13.34
CA GLY A 196 43.22 -15.42 14.28
C GLY A 196 43.25 -13.92 14.64
N LEU A 197 44.11 -13.13 13.99
CA LEU A 197 44.38 -11.73 14.35
C LEU A 197 43.44 -10.70 13.69
N PHE A 198 42.48 -11.13 12.88
CA PHE A 198 41.53 -10.25 12.20
C PHE A 198 40.36 -9.86 13.12
N ASP A 199 40.15 -8.55 13.29
CA ASP A 199 39.07 -7.96 14.07
C ASP A 199 37.73 -7.96 13.33
N ALA A 200 37.77 -7.76 12.01
CA ALA A 200 36.60 -7.83 11.14
C ALA A 200 36.97 -8.35 9.75
N VAL A 201 36.05 -9.10 9.16
CA VAL A 201 36.21 -9.69 7.82
C VAL A 201 34.97 -9.36 7.00
N TRP A 202 35.12 -8.67 5.87
CA TRP A 202 34.02 -8.33 4.96
C TRP A 202 34.12 -9.13 3.67
N VAL A 203 33.43 -10.27 3.66
CA VAL A 203 33.50 -11.26 2.57
C VAL A 203 32.71 -10.81 1.35
N GLN A 204 33.31 -10.86 0.17
CA GLN A 204 32.69 -10.47 -1.09
C GLN A 204 31.73 -11.56 -1.62
N PHE A 205 30.42 -11.36 -1.48
CA PHE A 205 29.39 -12.33 -1.93
C PHE A 205 28.80 -12.07 -3.32
N TYR A 206 29.51 -11.30 -4.16
CA TYR A 206 29.17 -11.01 -5.55
C TYR A 206 30.39 -11.21 -6.46
N ASN A 207 30.18 -11.31 -7.77
CA ASN A 207 31.17 -11.67 -8.79
C ASN A 207 31.86 -13.04 -8.58
N ASN A 208 31.28 -13.90 -7.74
CA ASN A 208 31.82 -15.21 -7.36
C ASN A 208 30.74 -16.29 -7.50
N GLN A 209 30.56 -16.82 -8.72
CA GLN A 209 29.55 -17.84 -9.06
C GLN A 209 29.42 -19.03 -8.07
N PRO A 210 30.50 -19.54 -7.44
CA PRO A 210 30.39 -20.66 -6.49
C PRO A 210 29.65 -20.33 -5.19
N CYS A 211 29.62 -19.06 -4.76
CA CYS A 211 29.18 -18.66 -3.43
C CYS A 211 28.40 -17.34 -3.39
N GLN A 212 27.96 -16.84 -4.55
CA GLN A 212 27.08 -15.68 -4.67
C GLN A 212 25.61 -16.08 -4.76
N TYR A 213 24.72 -15.08 -4.67
CA TYR A 213 23.30 -15.23 -5.01
C TYR A 213 23.09 -15.55 -6.50
N SER A 214 22.22 -16.53 -6.83
CA SER A 214 21.98 -16.96 -8.21
C SER A 214 20.51 -17.31 -8.45
N SER A 215 19.91 -16.81 -9.54
CA SER A 215 18.59 -17.24 -10.07
C SER A 215 17.48 -17.39 -9.03
N GLY A 216 17.32 -16.43 -8.11
CA GLY A 216 16.26 -16.51 -7.10
C GLY A 216 16.63 -17.26 -5.82
N SER A 217 17.85 -17.77 -5.68
CA SER A 217 18.27 -18.59 -4.54
C SER A 217 19.49 -18.04 -3.80
N ALA A 218 19.37 -17.91 -2.48
CA ALA A 218 20.44 -17.53 -1.56
C ALA A 218 21.22 -18.73 -0.98
N GLN A 219 20.91 -19.97 -1.39
CA GLN A 219 21.44 -21.17 -0.74
C GLN A 219 22.98 -21.24 -0.75
N ARG A 220 23.62 -21.08 -1.91
CA ARG A 220 25.09 -21.15 -2.05
C ARG A 220 25.80 -20.07 -1.23
N LEU A 221 25.21 -18.89 -1.14
CA LEU A 221 25.69 -17.79 -0.32
C LEU A 221 25.63 -18.15 1.17
N LEU A 222 24.49 -18.66 1.64
CA LEU A 222 24.31 -19.06 3.03
C LEU A 222 25.23 -20.21 3.43
N GLU A 223 25.44 -21.19 2.54
CA GLU A 223 26.40 -22.28 2.76
C GLU A 223 27.84 -21.77 2.88
N SER A 224 28.23 -20.77 2.08
CA SER A 224 29.54 -20.11 2.19
C SER A 224 29.65 -19.27 3.47
N TRP A 225 28.58 -18.54 3.84
CA TRP A 225 28.51 -17.76 5.08
C TRP A 225 28.77 -18.64 6.31
N GLU A 226 28.14 -19.81 6.41
CA GLU A 226 28.33 -20.72 7.55
C GLU A 226 29.76 -21.22 7.66
N ARG A 227 30.45 -21.46 6.53
CA ARG A 227 31.87 -21.85 6.53
C ARG A 227 32.76 -20.74 7.08
N TRP A 228 32.54 -19.51 6.60
CA TRP A 228 33.26 -18.32 7.09
C TRP A 228 32.96 -18.03 8.57
N ALA A 229 31.70 -18.10 8.98
CA ALA A 229 31.30 -17.90 10.37
C ALA A 229 31.91 -18.94 11.32
N SER A 230 32.14 -20.16 10.83
CA SER A 230 32.79 -21.22 11.61
C SER A 230 34.31 -21.08 11.67
N SER A 231 34.94 -20.38 10.72
CA SER A 231 36.41 -20.26 10.64
C SER A 231 36.98 -19.01 11.31
N VAL A 232 36.19 -17.94 11.46
CA VAL A 232 36.65 -16.68 12.09
C VAL A 232 36.69 -16.84 13.60
N VAL A 233 37.90 -16.83 14.18
CA VAL A 233 38.15 -17.12 15.61
C VAL A 233 37.66 -16.00 16.52
N ASP A 234 38.23 -14.80 16.43
CA ASP A 234 37.93 -13.68 17.37
C ASP A 234 37.24 -12.48 16.70
N GLY A 235 37.25 -12.41 15.37
CA GLY A 235 36.69 -11.29 14.61
C GLY A 235 35.18 -11.35 14.34
N LYS A 236 34.65 -10.25 13.79
CA LYS A 236 33.26 -10.14 13.30
C LYS A 236 33.19 -10.26 11.78
N LEU A 237 32.17 -10.96 11.29
CA LEU A 237 31.92 -11.20 9.87
C LEU A 237 30.90 -10.20 9.32
N PHE A 238 31.27 -9.52 8.25
CA PHE A 238 30.42 -8.59 7.52
C PHE A 238 30.09 -9.17 6.15
N MET A 239 28.84 -9.04 5.73
CA MET A 239 28.43 -9.45 4.39
C MET A 239 28.76 -8.33 3.40
N GLY A 240 29.78 -8.55 2.56
CA GLY A 240 30.19 -7.62 1.52
C GLY A 240 29.26 -7.67 0.32
N LEU A 241 28.64 -6.52 0.03
CA LEU A 241 27.60 -6.37 -0.98
C LEU A 241 27.87 -5.17 -1.91
N PRO A 242 27.50 -5.27 -3.19
CA PRO A 242 27.45 -4.12 -4.08
C PRO A 242 26.28 -3.20 -3.66
N ALA A 243 26.51 -1.89 -3.61
CA ALA A 243 25.44 -0.93 -3.26
C ALA A 243 24.40 -0.74 -4.37
N ALA A 244 24.70 -1.18 -5.60
CA ALA A 244 23.82 -1.09 -6.76
C ALA A 244 24.04 -2.27 -7.72
N PRO A 245 23.04 -2.66 -8.54
CA PRO A 245 23.21 -3.70 -9.55
C PRO A 245 24.37 -3.40 -10.51
N ALA A 246 24.53 -2.14 -10.90
CA ALA A 246 25.61 -1.69 -11.79
C ALA A 246 27.03 -1.83 -11.18
N ALA A 247 27.14 -2.03 -9.87
CA ALA A 247 28.42 -2.25 -9.18
C ALA A 247 28.84 -3.73 -9.14
N ALA A 248 28.02 -4.64 -9.68
CA ALA A 248 28.31 -6.07 -9.75
C ALA A 248 28.15 -6.59 -11.17
N GLY A 249 29.10 -7.42 -11.62
CA GLY A 249 28.97 -8.20 -12.85
C GLY A 249 28.03 -9.40 -12.67
N SER A 250 27.98 -9.98 -11.47
CA SER A 250 27.02 -11.01 -11.09
C SER A 250 26.81 -11.08 -9.57
N GLY A 251 25.75 -11.75 -9.11
CA GLY A 251 25.55 -11.99 -7.67
C GLY A 251 24.96 -10.82 -6.89
N TYR A 252 24.42 -9.81 -7.55
CA TYR A 252 23.64 -8.75 -6.89
C TYR A 252 22.42 -9.36 -6.19
N ILE A 253 22.23 -9.04 -4.90
CA ILE A 253 21.10 -9.50 -4.11
C ILE A 253 20.04 -8.40 -4.10
N PRO A 254 18.82 -8.66 -4.60
CA PRO A 254 17.72 -7.71 -4.47
C PRO A 254 17.44 -7.37 -2.99
N PRO A 255 17.21 -6.09 -2.62
CA PRO A 255 17.02 -5.69 -1.23
C PRO A 255 15.88 -6.41 -0.51
N GLU A 256 14.80 -6.72 -1.21
CA GLU A 256 13.69 -7.51 -0.69
C GLU A 256 14.17 -8.91 -0.28
N VAL A 257 14.91 -9.61 -1.13
CA VAL A 257 15.48 -10.95 -0.86
C VAL A 257 16.51 -10.88 0.27
N LEU A 258 17.36 -9.86 0.27
CA LEU A 258 18.32 -9.60 1.35
C LEU A 258 17.60 -9.50 2.70
N VAL A 259 16.49 -8.77 2.77
CA VAL A 259 15.73 -8.54 4.01
C VAL A 259 14.89 -9.76 4.40
N SER A 260 14.23 -10.43 3.45
CA SER A 260 13.30 -11.53 3.76
C SER A 260 13.97 -12.89 3.92
N GLU A 261 15.07 -13.14 3.21
CA GLU A 261 15.67 -14.48 3.12
C GLU A 261 17.07 -14.56 3.73
N VAL A 262 17.92 -13.55 3.52
CA VAL A 262 19.35 -13.62 3.89
C VAL A 262 19.61 -13.12 5.31
N LEU A 263 19.26 -11.86 5.59
CA LEU A 263 19.52 -11.21 6.90
C LEU A 263 18.94 -12.01 8.10
N PRO A 264 17.71 -12.56 8.05
CA PRO A 264 17.17 -13.34 9.17
C PRO A 264 17.94 -14.61 9.49
N VAL A 265 18.70 -15.15 8.53
CA VAL A 265 19.54 -16.34 8.73
C VAL A 265 20.90 -15.93 9.28
N ILE A 266 21.60 -15.01 8.60
CA ILE A 266 22.98 -14.67 8.97
C ILE A 266 23.07 -13.93 10.32
N LYS A 267 22.04 -13.15 10.70
CA LYS A 267 21.96 -12.45 11.99
C LYS A 267 21.89 -13.39 13.20
N LYS A 268 21.58 -14.68 12.99
CA LYS A 268 21.57 -15.68 14.08
C LYS A 268 22.98 -16.06 14.53
N SER A 269 23.99 -15.80 13.71
CA SER A 269 25.38 -16.10 14.05
C SER A 269 25.93 -15.05 15.01
N GLU A 270 26.58 -15.48 16.09
CA GLU A 270 27.30 -14.59 17.01
C GLU A 270 28.48 -13.86 16.34
N LYS A 271 28.91 -14.36 15.17
CA LYS A 271 29.93 -13.73 14.33
C LYS A 271 29.39 -12.59 13.48
N TYR A 272 28.07 -12.44 13.32
CA TYR A 272 27.50 -11.37 12.51
C TYR A 272 27.91 -9.99 13.05
N GLY A 273 28.69 -9.26 12.25
CA GLY A 273 29.17 -7.90 12.50
C GLY A 273 28.36 -6.83 11.77
N GLY A 274 27.69 -7.19 10.68
CA GLY A 274 26.94 -6.25 9.85
C GLY A 274 27.03 -6.51 8.36
N VAL A 275 26.87 -5.44 7.58
CA VAL A 275 27.03 -5.44 6.12
C VAL A 275 28.15 -4.50 5.71
N MET A 276 28.82 -4.80 4.61
CA MET A 276 29.83 -3.93 4.03
C MET A 276 29.40 -3.56 2.61
N LEU A 277 29.48 -2.27 2.29
CA LEU A 277 29.22 -1.76 0.95
C LEU A 277 30.54 -1.40 0.26
N TRP A 278 30.76 -1.98 -0.92
CA TRP A 278 32.04 -1.85 -1.62
C TRP A 278 32.25 -0.51 -2.32
N SER A 279 31.25 0.37 -2.40
CA SER A 279 31.41 1.65 -3.08
C SER A 279 30.50 2.73 -2.51
N ARG A 280 31.11 3.81 -2.00
CA ARG A 280 30.39 5.01 -1.58
C ARG A 280 29.68 5.69 -2.74
N PHE A 281 30.31 5.78 -3.92
CA PHE A 281 29.68 6.32 -5.12
C PHE A 281 28.32 5.67 -5.43
N HIS A 282 28.29 4.33 -5.48
CA HIS A 282 27.05 3.60 -5.78
C HIS A 282 26.02 3.69 -4.65
N ASP A 283 26.47 3.82 -3.40
CA ASP A 283 25.58 4.06 -2.24
C ASP A 283 24.92 5.45 -2.28
N VAL A 284 25.63 6.50 -2.71
CA VAL A 284 25.03 7.85 -2.91
C VAL A 284 23.96 7.81 -4.00
N ASN A 285 24.30 7.27 -5.17
CA ASN A 285 23.53 7.49 -6.39
C ASN A 285 22.28 6.63 -6.51
N ASN A 286 22.23 5.49 -5.81
CA ASN A 286 21.15 4.52 -6.00
C ASN A 286 19.99 4.68 -5.00
N GLY A 287 20.03 5.65 -4.07
CA GLY A 287 18.91 5.92 -3.14
C GLY A 287 18.46 4.74 -2.24
N HIS A 288 19.17 3.61 -2.30
CA HIS A 288 18.94 2.38 -1.54
C HIS A 288 19.31 2.35 -0.05
N PRO A 289 19.81 3.41 0.63
CA PRO A 289 20.08 3.32 2.06
C PRO A 289 18.82 3.15 2.92
N PHE A 290 17.61 3.31 2.37
CA PHE A 290 16.39 3.18 3.16
C PHE A 290 16.05 1.75 3.57
N ALA A 291 16.46 0.72 2.83
CA ALA A 291 16.20 -0.68 3.19
C ALA A 291 17.33 -1.30 4.03
N ILE A 292 18.59 -1.09 3.63
CA ILE A 292 19.75 -1.69 4.29
C ILE A 292 20.17 -0.88 5.53
N GLY A 293 20.14 0.46 5.43
CA GLY A 293 20.47 1.37 6.52
C GLY A 293 19.47 1.34 7.68
N TYR A 294 18.21 0.97 7.44
CA TYR A 294 17.17 0.88 8.48
C TYR A 294 17.27 -0.45 9.27
N CYS A 295 17.69 -1.54 8.61
CA CYS A 295 17.91 -2.84 9.27
C CYS A 295 19.21 -2.97 10.09
N CYS A 296 20.18 -2.07 9.90
CA CYS A 296 21.46 -2.04 10.63
C CYS A 296 21.54 -0.94 11.71
N ARG A 297 20.68 0.09 11.68
CA ARG A 297 20.65 1.18 12.68
C ARG A 297 20.26 0.76 14.10
N GLN A 298 19.89 -0.50 14.33
CA GLN A 298 19.70 -1.04 15.69
C GLN A 298 21.00 -1.15 16.50
N ALA A 299 22.18 -0.80 15.96
CA ALA A 299 23.39 -0.65 16.76
C ALA A 299 24.34 0.39 16.17
N CYS A 300 24.36 1.59 16.71
CA CYS A 300 25.46 2.53 16.51
C CYS A 300 25.73 3.36 17.77
N ARG A 301 26.90 3.04 18.37
CA ARG A 301 27.77 3.77 19.33
C ARG A 301 27.82 3.21 20.75
N HIS A 302 28.86 2.41 21.00
CA HIS A 302 29.47 2.23 22.32
C HIS A 302 30.32 3.45 22.68
N PRO A 303 30.21 3.94 23.91
CA PRO A 303 31.35 4.05 24.82
C PRO A 303 31.31 2.84 25.76
N SER A 304 32.47 2.32 26.13
CA SER A 304 32.62 1.27 27.14
C SER A 304 31.80 1.62 28.39
N ILE A 305 30.73 0.85 28.67
CA ILE A 305 29.97 1.00 29.90
C ILE A 305 30.84 0.44 31.02
N ALA A 306 31.59 1.31 31.67
CA ALA A 306 32.18 1.01 32.95
C ALA A 306 31.03 0.71 33.93
N ALA A 307 30.91 -0.57 34.27
CA ALA A 307 29.96 -1.18 35.20
C ALA A 307 29.34 -0.22 36.22
N ALA A 308 28.10 0.20 35.99
CA ALA A 308 27.24 0.77 37.03
C ALA A 308 26.42 -0.37 37.66
N LYS A 309 26.50 -0.53 38.99
CA LYS A 309 25.74 -1.53 39.75
C LYS A 309 24.58 -0.87 40.50
N LEU A 310 23.37 -1.44 40.41
CA LEU A 310 22.27 -1.12 41.31
C LEU A 310 22.53 -1.77 42.68
N ALA A 311 22.47 -0.99 43.76
CA ALA A 311 22.43 -1.56 45.10
C ALA A 311 21.00 -2.01 45.40
N ASP A 312 20.81 -3.32 45.60
CA ASP A 312 19.55 -3.92 45.99
C ASP A 312 19.20 -3.50 47.43
N THR A 313 18.23 -2.61 47.60
CA THR A 313 17.63 -2.37 48.91
C THR A 313 16.12 -2.27 48.81
N SER A 314 15.48 -3.11 49.61
CA SER A 314 14.05 -3.20 49.85
C SER A 314 13.44 -1.86 50.26
N GLY A 315 12.88 -1.14 49.28
CA GLY A 315 11.90 -0.07 49.52
C GLY A 315 12.40 1.38 49.49
N ALA A 316 13.67 1.66 49.18
CA ALA A 316 14.20 3.02 48.99
C ALA A 316 14.40 3.38 47.50
N ALA A 317 14.44 4.68 47.16
CA ALA A 317 14.65 5.16 45.79
C ALA A 317 15.99 4.63 45.20
N PRO A 318 16.01 4.24 43.91
CA PRO A 318 17.19 3.61 43.31
C PRO A 318 18.36 4.60 43.32
N THR A 319 19.51 4.15 43.84
CA THR A 319 20.73 4.95 43.92
C THR A 319 21.74 4.40 42.93
N PHE A 320 22.16 5.24 41.98
CA PHE A 320 23.18 4.87 41.00
C PHE A 320 24.56 5.20 41.53
N ILE A 321 25.49 4.25 41.42
CA ILE A 321 26.90 4.43 41.79
C ILE A 321 27.73 4.44 40.51
N PHE A 322 28.38 5.56 40.22
CA PHE A 322 29.30 5.69 39.10
C PHE A 322 30.61 4.96 39.40
N SER A 323 31.39 4.62 38.36
CA SER A 323 32.67 3.93 38.48
C SER A 323 33.72 4.68 39.31
N ASN A 324 33.54 6.00 39.51
CA ASN A 324 34.35 6.86 40.37
C ASN A 324 33.82 6.96 41.83
N GLY A 325 32.78 6.21 42.19
CA GLY A 325 32.19 6.17 43.54
C GLY A 325 31.15 7.25 43.85
N LEU A 326 30.87 8.18 42.92
CA LEU A 326 29.81 9.19 43.10
C LEU A 326 28.42 8.54 43.06
N LYS A 327 27.48 9.08 43.85
CA LYS A 327 26.10 8.59 43.95
C LYS A 327 25.11 9.62 43.43
N SER A 328 24.17 9.20 42.60
CA SER A 328 23.04 10.02 42.17
C SER A 328 21.71 9.37 42.53
N HIS A 329 20.76 10.20 42.96
CA HIS A 329 19.43 9.80 43.44
C HIS A 329 18.29 10.28 42.52
N GLU A 330 18.58 10.99 41.43
CA GLU A 330 17.58 11.59 40.54
C GLU A 330 17.47 10.87 39.18
N ALA A 331 16.25 10.43 38.85
CA ALA A 331 15.95 9.69 37.62
C ALA A 331 16.17 10.51 36.33
N TYR A 332 16.01 11.83 36.38
CA TYR A 332 16.19 12.71 35.20
C TYR A 332 17.66 12.96 34.88
N VAL A 333 18.51 13.10 35.89
CA VAL A 333 19.97 13.15 35.70
C VAL A 333 20.46 11.86 35.03
N LEU A 334 19.87 10.72 35.41
CA LEU A 334 20.16 9.44 34.79
C LEU A 334 19.66 9.36 33.34
N LEU A 335 18.45 9.81 33.04
CA LEU A 335 17.92 9.86 31.68
C LEU A 335 18.75 10.75 30.75
N ARG A 336 19.19 11.93 31.24
CA ARG A 336 20.09 12.82 30.51
C ARG A 336 21.42 12.14 30.23
N TYR A 337 22.03 11.53 31.25
CA TYR A 337 23.27 10.77 31.11
C TYR A 337 23.14 9.63 30.10
N ILE A 338 22.08 8.82 30.17
CA ILE A 338 21.92 7.70 29.25
C ILE A 338 21.52 8.16 27.84
N GLY A 339 20.72 9.22 27.72
CA GLY A 339 20.45 9.84 26.43
C GLY A 339 21.75 10.25 25.73
N GLN A 340 22.68 10.85 26.48
CA GLN A 340 24.00 11.24 25.95
C GLN A 340 24.84 10.03 25.58
N VAL A 341 24.87 8.99 26.41
CA VAL A 341 25.65 7.75 26.15
C VAL A 341 25.08 6.95 24.97
N GLY A 342 23.75 6.91 24.82
CA GLY A 342 23.04 6.18 23.75
C GLY A 342 22.80 6.99 22.47
N ASN A 343 23.36 8.20 22.36
CA ASN A 343 23.16 9.11 21.23
C ASN A 343 21.68 9.44 20.94
N LEU A 344 20.84 9.45 21.99
CA LEU A 344 19.40 9.80 21.95
C LEU A 344 19.15 11.24 22.42
N TYR A 345 20.23 11.99 22.68
CA TYR A 345 20.20 13.33 23.24
C TYR A 345 20.62 14.34 22.18
N GLY A 346 19.78 14.57 21.16
CA GLY A 346 19.92 15.61 20.14
C GLY A 346 21.23 15.60 19.34
N GLN A 347 21.40 16.54 18.41
CA GLN A 347 22.62 16.73 17.61
C GLN A 347 23.25 18.12 17.79
N ASN A 348 22.56 19.05 18.44
CA ASN A 348 23.00 20.42 18.65
C ASN A 348 22.45 20.99 19.97
N GLU A 349 23.02 22.12 20.41
CA GLU A 349 22.68 22.75 21.70
C GLU A 349 21.20 23.16 21.80
N TYR A 350 20.56 23.49 20.67
CA TYR A 350 19.13 23.82 20.63
C TYR A 350 18.26 22.59 20.91
N GLU A 351 18.56 21.46 20.26
CA GLU A 351 17.86 20.20 20.51
C GLU A 351 18.08 19.68 21.93
N TYR A 352 19.25 19.93 22.54
CA TYR A 352 19.51 19.58 23.94
C TYR A 352 18.55 20.31 24.88
N GLY A 353 18.37 21.63 24.67
CA GLY A 353 17.43 22.43 25.45
C GLY A 353 15.98 21.95 25.28
N GLN A 354 15.58 21.58 24.06
CA GLN A 354 14.23 21.04 23.81
C GLN A 354 14.03 19.67 24.46
N ILE A 355 15.06 18.80 24.43
CA ILE A 355 14.99 17.49 25.08
C ILE A 355 14.77 17.67 26.59
N ASP A 356 15.49 18.60 27.21
CA ASP A 356 15.34 18.89 28.62
C ASP A 356 13.97 19.41 29.00
N GLU A 357 13.40 20.29 28.18
CA GLU A 357 12.03 20.76 28.33
C GLU A 357 11.03 19.60 28.30
N TRP A 358 11.15 18.68 27.33
CA TRP A 358 10.25 17.53 27.20
C TRP A 358 10.43 16.49 28.30
N LEU A 359 11.65 16.28 28.80
CA LEU A 359 11.92 15.42 29.94
C LEU A 359 11.22 15.95 31.20
N GLU A 360 11.23 17.27 31.42
CA GLU A 360 10.50 17.91 32.51
C GLU A 360 8.98 17.84 32.27
N TYR A 361 8.53 18.08 31.04
CA TYR A 361 7.11 18.02 30.66
C TYR A 361 6.50 16.63 30.84
N ALA A 362 7.28 15.55 30.72
CA ALA A 362 6.82 14.19 30.96
C ALA A 362 6.23 13.98 32.38
N LEU A 363 6.59 14.82 33.35
CA LEU A 363 5.99 14.81 34.68
C LEU A 363 4.51 15.21 34.69
N ALA A 364 4.06 16.07 33.78
CA ALA A 364 2.67 16.53 33.68
C ALA A 364 1.70 15.39 33.29
N PHE A 365 2.23 14.29 32.75
CA PHE A 365 1.47 13.08 32.50
C PHE A 365 1.26 12.26 33.79
N LEU A 366 2.16 12.35 34.77
CA LEU A 366 2.10 11.57 36.01
C LEU A 366 1.15 12.17 37.06
N SER A 367 0.76 13.44 36.93
CA SER A 367 -0.26 14.11 37.73
C SER A 367 -1.66 13.88 37.12
N GLY A 368 -2.48 13.04 37.76
CA GLY A 368 -3.80 12.66 37.23
C GLY A 368 -4.78 13.81 36.96
N SER A 369 -4.57 15.00 37.55
CA SER A 369 -5.36 16.21 37.31
C SER A 369 -4.94 17.01 36.08
N GLU A 370 -3.70 16.86 35.60
CA GLU A 370 -3.13 17.63 34.48
C GLU A 370 -3.01 16.80 33.20
N PHE A 371 -3.22 15.48 33.30
CA PHE A 371 -3.09 14.53 32.20
C PHE A 371 -3.88 14.90 30.95
N GLU A 372 -5.12 15.41 31.08
CA GLU A 372 -5.91 15.80 29.92
C GLU A 372 -5.31 17.01 29.20
N THR A 373 -4.88 18.03 29.95
CA THR A 373 -4.22 19.23 29.41
C THR A 373 -2.89 18.89 28.78
N ALA A 374 -2.07 18.06 29.44
CA ALA A 374 -0.79 17.61 28.93
C ALA A 374 -0.95 16.79 27.63
N SER A 375 -1.92 15.86 27.60
CA SER A 375 -2.22 15.07 26.40
C SER A 375 -2.64 15.94 25.21
N ASN A 376 -3.46 16.98 25.45
CA ASN A 376 -3.93 17.88 24.40
C ASN A 376 -2.79 18.73 23.83
N TYR A 377 -1.90 19.23 24.69
CA TYR A 377 -0.74 19.99 24.26
C TYR A 377 0.18 19.16 23.35
N VAL A 378 0.50 17.93 23.75
CA VAL A 378 1.36 17.05 22.95
C VAL A 378 0.68 16.62 21.65
N ASP A 379 -0.63 16.37 21.65
CA ASP A 379 -1.37 16.06 20.43
C ASP A 379 -1.29 17.19 19.39
N MET A 380 -1.49 18.43 19.81
CA MET A 380 -1.35 19.61 18.94
C MET A 380 0.09 19.77 18.47
N TYR A 381 1.07 19.55 19.34
CA TYR A 381 2.48 19.66 19.00
C TYR A 381 2.91 18.64 17.93
N LEU A 382 2.31 17.44 17.93
CA LEU A 382 2.56 16.35 16.99
C LEU A 382 1.76 16.45 15.68
N GLU A 383 0.90 17.45 15.49
CA GLU A 383 0.09 17.61 14.28
C GLU A 383 0.94 17.64 13.01
N LYS A 384 2.08 18.35 13.06
CA LYS A 384 3.00 18.53 11.92
C LYS A 384 4.33 17.78 12.09
N ARG A 385 4.44 16.90 13.08
CA ARG A 385 5.70 16.25 13.47
C ARG A 385 5.56 14.75 13.59
N THR A 386 6.57 14.03 13.10
CA THR A 386 6.63 12.57 13.21
C THR A 386 7.14 12.12 14.58
N LEU A 387 8.06 12.88 15.17
CA LEU A 387 8.65 12.68 16.50
C LEU A 387 8.71 14.02 17.26
N LEU A 388 8.99 14.00 18.57
CA LEU A 388 8.98 15.23 19.39
C LEU A 388 10.09 16.21 18.99
N ILE A 389 11.28 15.71 18.64
CA ILE A 389 12.46 16.54 18.36
C ILE A 389 13.23 15.93 17.18
N GLY A 390 13.45 16.74 16.15
CA GLY A 390 14.15 16.31 14.93
C GLY A 390 13.42 15.21 14.15
N ASP A 391 14.19 14.49 13.33
CA ASP A 391 13.71 13.40 12.47
C ASP A 391 14.09 12.00 12.97
N CYS A 392 14.61 11.90 14.21
CA CYS A 392 15.14 10.68 14.81
C CYS A 392 14.59 10.48 16.24
N LEU A 393 14.45 9.21 16.67
CA LEU A 393 13.95 8.89 18.01
C LEU A 393 14.86 9.50 19.09
N SER A 394 14.29 10.27 20.01
CA SER A 394 15.02 10.93 21.09
C SER A 394 14.64 10.40 22.48
N ILE A 395 15.41 10.75 23.51
CA ILE A 395 15.07 10.42 24.89
C ILE A 395 13.78 11.12 25.34
N ALA A 396 13.41 12.25 24.72
CA ALA A 396 12.15 12.92 24.95
C ALA A 396 10.96 12.05 24.51
N ASP A 397 11.05 11.40 23.34
CA ASP A 397 10.01 10.51 22.84
C ASP A 397 9.79 9.31 23.78
N ILE A 398 10.89 8.74 24.27
CA ILE A 398 10.86 7.62 25.22
C ILE A 398 10.24 8.06 26.55
N ALA A 399 10.59 9.25 27.05
CA ALA A 399 10.07 9.78 28.30
C ALA A 399 8.55 9.99 28.24
N ILE A 400 8.04 10.63 27.19
CA ILE A 400 6.59 10.85 27.02
C ILE A 400 5.85 9.52 26.80
N TRP A 401 6.42 8.61 26.00
CA TRP A 401 5.81 7.30 25.74
C TRP A 401 5.70 6.49 27.03
N SER A 402 6.77 6.46 27.84
CA SER A 402 6.79 5.76 29.12
C SER A 402 5.83 6.37 30.14
N ALA A 403 5.68 7.70 30.16
CA ALA A 403 4.72 8.36 31.03
C ALA A 403 3.27 7.98 30.69
N LEU A 404 2.94 7.87 29.40
CA LEU A 404 1.63 7.40 28.92
C LEU A 404 1.36 5.93 29.28
N VAL A 405 2.36 5.06 29.15
CA VAL A 405 2.27 3.66 29.60
C VAL A 405 2.08 3.56 31.11
N GLY A 406 2.77 4.39 31.89
CA GLY A 406 2.70 4.41 33.35
C GLY A 406 1.32 4.74 33.91
N ILE A 407 0.48 5.44 33.13
CA ILE A 407 -0.91 5.80 33.47
C ILE A 407 -1.88 4.65 33.18
N GLY A 408 -1.45 3.65 32.40
CA GLY A 408 -2.15 2.39 32.21
C GLY A 408 -3.55 2.54 31.61
N GLN A 409 -4.58 2.13 32.36
CA GLN A 409 -5.96 2.04 31.86
C GLN A 409 -6.54 3.39 31.42
N THR A 410 -6.15 4.50 32.04
CA THR A 410 -6.67 5.82 31.67
C THR A 410 -6.18 6.24 30.28
N TRP A 411 -4.91 6.00 29.96
CA TRP A 411 -4.38 6.20 28.60
C TRP A 411 -5.00 5.22 27.61
N GLU A 412 -5.11 3.93 27.95
CA GLU A 412 -5.71 2.92 27.07
C GLU A 412 -7.19 3.21 26.74
N SER A 413 -7.96 3.67 27.73
CA SER A 413 -9.35 4.10 27.53
C SER A 413 -9.43 5.30 26.60
N LEU A 414 -8.57 6.31 26.82
CA LEU A 414 -8.52 7.50 25.96
C LEU A 414 -8.05 7.17 24.53
N ARG A 415 -7.01 6.35 24.37
CA ARG A 415 -6.48 5.87 23.08
C ARG A 415 -7.52 5.08 22.29
N LYS A 416 -8.41 4.34 22.97
CA LYS A 416 -9.48 3.53 22.37
C LYS A 416 -10.81 4.27 22.25
N SER A 417 -10.94 5.47 22.83
CA SER A 417 -12.18 6.24 22.78
C SER A 417 -12.28 7.05 21.48
N ASN A 418 -13.49 7.14 20.92
CA ASN A 418 -13.82 7.87 19.70
C ASN A 418 -13.81 9.42 19.84
N LYS A 419 -13.02 10.01 20.75
CA LYS A 419 -12.92 11.47 20.85
C LYS A 419 -11.80 11.99 19.93
N CYS A 420 -12.19 12.74 18.90
CA CYS A 420 -11.37 13.31 17.82
C CYS A 420 -10.18 14.22 18.23
N HIS A 421 -9.87 14.36 19.52
CA HIS A 421 -8.97 15.40 20.04
C HIS A 421 -7.55 14.89 20.36
N LYS A 422 -7.25 13.60 20.13
CA LYS A 422 -5.94 12.99 20.48
C LYS A 422 -5.38 12.06 19.38
N TYR A 423 -5.74 12.31 18.12
CA TYR A 423 -5.40 11.46 16.98
C TYR A 423 -3.88 11.41 16.72
N ASN A 424 -3.20 12.55 16.79
CA ASN A 424 -1.77 12.66 16.49
C ASN A 424 -0.92 12.00 17.57
N LEU A 425 -1.29 12.15 18.84
CA LEU A 425 -0.65 11.49 19.97
C LEU A 425 -0.85 9.97 19.92
N ALA A 426 -2.06 9.50 19.59
CA ALA A 426 -2.32 8.07 19.42
C ALA A 426 -1.56 7.48 18.21
N ARG A 427 -1.51 8.22 17.09
CA ARG A 427 -0.71 7.87 15.91
C ARG A 427 0.77 7.73 16.27
N TRP A 428 1.36 8.75 16.88
CA TRP A 428 2.76 8.77 17.31
C TRP A 428 3.06 7.63 18.29
N PHE A 429 2.24 7.44 19.32
CA PHE A 429 2.40 6.37 20.31
C PHE A 429 2.38 4.98 19.65
N ASN A 430 1.44 4.74 18.74
CA ASN A 430 1.33 3.48 18.01
C ASN A 430 2.47 3.29 17.01
N SER A 431 2.98 4.37 16.41
CA SER A 431 4.17 4.33 15.53
C SER A 431 5.38 3.86 16.32
N ILE A 432 5.63 4.44 17.50
CA ILE A 432 6.71 4.01 18.41
C ILE A 432 6.52 2.54 18.81
N CYS A 433 5.31 2.12 19.17
CA CYS A 433 5.05 0.72 19.50
C CYS A 433 5.28 -0.25 18.33
N ALA A 434 4.95 0.16 17.10
CA ALA A 434 5.07 -0.69 15.92
C ALA A 434 6.51 -0.80 15.42
N GLU A 435 7.27 0.30 15.51
CA GLU A 435 8.64 0.40 15.03
C GLU A 435 9.64 -0.20 16.03
N TYR A 436 9.37 -0.07 17.34
CA TYR A 436 10.26 -0.52 18.42
C TYR A 436 9.66 -1.67 19.25
N SER A 437 8.73 -2.45 18.66
CA SER A 437 7.96 -3.49 19.36
C SER A 437 8.82 -4.49 20.10
N ASP A 438 9.90 -4.96 19.47
CA ASP A 438 10.70 -6.06 20.00
C ASP A 438 11.49 -5.62 21.25
N SER A 439 12.06 -4.41 21.22
CA SER A 439 12.76 -3.80 22.36
C SER A 439 11.82 -3.38 23.48
N LEU A 440 10.59 -2.96 23.18
CA LEU A 440 9.62 -2.50 24.18
C LEU A 440 8.83 -3.66 24.83
N ASN A 441 8.63 -4.77 24.11
CA ASN A 441 7.87 -5.94 24.59
C ASN A 441 8.63 -6.76 25.65
N GLU A 442 9.94 -6.89 25.53
CA GLU A 442 10.81 -7.59 26.50
C GLU A 442 10.76 -6.92 27.89
N ILE A 443 10.62 -5.59 27.90
CA ILE A 443 10.60 -4.74 29.09
C ILE A 443 9.22 -4.76 29.76
N THR A 444 8.16 -4.70 28.96
CA THR A 444 6.77 -4.74 29.44
C THR A 444 6.45 -6.09 30.09
N ALA A 445 7.06 -7.18 29.60
CA ALA A 445 6.91 -8.53 30.14
C ALA A 445 7.52 -8.70 31.55
N THR A 446 8.53 -7.90 31.91
CA THR A 446 9.29 -8.07 33.15
C THR A 446 8.60 -7.44 34.38
N TYR A 447 7.74 -6.42 34.20
CA TYR A 447 7.15 -5.69 35.34
C TYR A 447 5.62 -5.67 35.42
N VAL A 448 4.89 -6.05 34.36
CA VAL A 448 3.42 -6.19 34.43
C VAL A 448 3.03 -7.56 34.98
N GLN A 449 3.44 -7.86 36.21
CA GLN A 449 2.85 -8.97 36.97
C GLN A 449 1.50 -8.52 37.59
N SER A 450 0.48 -8.45 36.74
CA SER A 450 -0.88 -8.94 37.07
C SER A 450 -1.81 -8.82 35.86
N LYS A 451 -2.05 -9.98 35.23
CA LYS A 451 -3.14 -10.34 34.30
C LYS A 451 -3.24 -9.63 32.93
N ARG A 452 -3.01 -10.48 31.91
CA ARG A 452 -3.52 -10.49 30.51
C ARG A 452 -2.73 -9.71 29.44
N GLY A 453 -1.73 -10.41 28.88
CA GLY A 453 -1.60 -10.73 27.45
C GLY A 453 -1.53 -9.56 26.45
N LEU A 454 -0.33 -9.03 26.22
CA LEU A 454 0.04 -8.28 25.02
C LEU A 454 0.57 -9.24 23.95
N GLY A 455 0.11 -9.05 22.72
CA GLY A 455 0.15 -10.01 21.61
C GLY A 455 1.54 -10.24 21.00
N LYS A 456 1.73 -11.46 20.45
CA LYS A 456 2.84 -11.75 19.54
C LYS A 456 2.61 -11.06 18.19
N SER A 457 3.68 -10.57 17.58
CA SER A 457 3.72 -10.06 16.22
C SER A 457 3.32 -11.15 15.22
N SER A 458 2.19 -10.92 14.55
CA SER A 458 1.83 -11.61 13.31
C SER A 458 2.59 -10.96 12.15
N SER A 459 3.18 -11.77 11.29
CA SER A 459 3.53 -11.39 9.93
C SER A 459 2.36 -10.62 9.30
N ARG A 460 2.64 -9.42 8.76
CA ARG A 460 1.64 -8.70 7.97
C ARG A 460 1.42 -9.49 6.66
N PRO A 461 0.17 -9.77 6.27
CA PRO A 461 -0.14 -9.99 4.87
C PRO A 461 0.09 -8.67 4.14
N CYS A 462 0.85 -8.70 3.04
CA CYS A 462 0.71 -7.70 2.01
C CYS A 462 -0.75 -7.76 1.54
N PHE A 463 -1.45 -6.63 1.50
CA PHE A 463 -2.73 -6.57 0.79
C PHE A 463 -2.41 -6.78 -0.71
N GLU A 464 -2.40 -8.04 -1.17
CA GLU A 464 -2.34 -8.32 -2.60
C GLU A 464 -3.70 -7.96 -3.20
N VAL A 465 -3.66 -7.01 -4.12
CA VAL A 465 -4.80 -6.52 -4.89
C VAL A 465 -4.87 -7.42 -6.14
N ASP A 466 -5.92 -8.26 -6.32
CA ASP A 466 -6.10 -9.21 -7.46
C ASP A 466 -7.24 -8.89 -8.48
N LEU A 467 -6.97 -8.94 -9.80
CA LEU A 467 -7.92 -8.50 -10.85
C LEU A 467 -9.28 -9.26 -10.80
N PRO A 468 -10.41 -8.57 -10.98
CA PRO A 468 -11.73 -9.20 -10.99
C PRO A 468 -11.88 -10.14 -12.19
N ASP A 469 -12.55 -11.29 -12.07
CA ASP A 469 -12.93 -12.21 -13.17
C ASP A 469 -11.74 -12.59 -14.10
N ALA A 470 -10.52 -12.49 -13.59
CA ALA A 470 -9.28 -12.71 -14.31
C ALA A 470 -8.99 -14.21 -14.48
N GLU A 471 -9.33 -14.74 -15.65
CA GLU A 471 -8.96 -16.10 -16.04
C GLU A 471 -7.49 -16.16 -16.50
N ILE A 472 -6.74 -17.14 -15.97
CA ILE A 472 -5.34 -17.37 -16.36
C ILE A 472 -5.28 -17.60 -17.88
N GLY A 473 -4.40 -16.87 -18.58
CA GLY A 473 -4.26 -16.94 -20.03
C GLY A 473 -5.26 -16.10 -20.83
N LYS A 474 -6.33 -15.57 -20.20
CA LYS A 474 -7.36 -14.76 -20.88
C LYS A 474 -7.35 -13.28 -20.47
N VAL A 475 -6.59 -12.91 -19.44
CA VAL A 475 -6.40 -11.50 -19.07
C VAL A 475 -5.71 -10.76 -20.20
N ARG A 476 -6.31 -9.65 -20.66
CA ARG A 476 -5.70 -8.75 -21.65
C ARG A 476 -5.76 -7.32 -21.13
N LEU A 477 -4.59 -6.74 -20.92
CA LEU A 477 -4.37 -5.44 -20.32
C LEU A 477 -3.74 -4.49 -21.33
N ARG A 478 -3.79 -3.18 -21.05
CA ARG A 478 -3.10 -2.17 -21.85
C ARG A 478 -2.44 -1.10 -21.00
N PHE A 479 -1.23 -0.74 -21.38
CA PHE A 479 -0.63 0.54 -21.02
C PHE A 479 -0.92 1.53 -22.16
N ALA A 480 -1.72 2.56 -21.86
CA ALA A 480 -2.27 3.47 -22.87
C ALA A 480 -1.84 4.94 -22.67
N PRO A 481 -0.57 5.31 -22.93
CA PRO A 481 -0.12 6.70 -22.86
C PRO A 481 -0.57 7.53 -24.09
N GLU A 482 -0.85 8.82 -23.88
CA GLU A 482 -0.92 9.81 -24.97
C GLU A 482 0.53 10.16 -25.37
N PRO A 483 0.90 10.13 -26.66
CA PRO A 483 2.26 10.46 -27.11
C PRO A 483 2.49 11.97 -27.16
N SER A 484 2.23 12.67 -26.05
CA SER A 484 2.30 14.13 -25.92
C SER A 484 3.42 14.63 -24.99
N GLY A 485 4.22 13.71 -24.45
CA GLY A 485 5.35 14.01 -23.58
C GLY A 485 6.14 12.75 -23.19
N TYR A 486 7.23 12.94 -22.47
CA TYR A 486 8.09 11.84 -22.00
C TYR A 486 7.46 11.04 -20.85
N LEU A 487 7.89 9.79 -20.70
CA LEU A 487 7.49 8.94 -19.59
C LEU A 487 8.01 9.53 -18.27
N HIS A 488 7.17 9.52 -17.23
CA HIS A 488 7.56 9.94 -15.88
C HIS A 488 7.13 8.89 -14.87
N ILE A 489 7.56 9.02 -13.60
CA ILE A 489 7.33 7.98 -12.58
C ILE A 489 5.87 7.54 -12.40
N GLY A 490 4.91 8.45 -12.57
CA GLY A 490 3.48 8.11 -12.59
C GLY A 490 3.09 7.13 -13.72
N HIS A 491 3.63 7.33 -14.93
CA HIS A 491 3.47 6.41 -16.04
C HIS A 491 4.16 5.07 -15.78
N SER A 492 5.35 5.08 -15.17
CA SER A 492 6.06 3.86 -14.77
C SER A 492 5.21 2.99 -13.84
N LYS A 493 4.53 3.61 -12.86
CA LYS A 493 3.60 2.89 -11.97
C LYS A 493 2.46 2.23 -12.75
N ALA A 494 1.82 2.96 -13.67
CA ALA A 494 0.71 2.42 -14.47
C ALA A 494 1.19 1.27 -15.38
N ALA A 495 2.34 1.42 -16.03
CA ALA A 495 2.90 0.44 -16.94
C ALA A 495 3.35 -0.83 -16.21
N LEU A 496 4.07 -0.69 -15.09
CA LEU A 496 4.50 -1.81 -14.25
C LEU A 496 3.32 -2.54 -13.60
N LEU A 497 2.26 -1.83 -13.22
CA LEU A 497 1.06 -2.47 -12.66
C LEU A 497 0.33 -3.31 -13.71
N ASN A 498 0.18 -2.80 -14.93
CA ASN A 498 -0.39 -3.59 -16.03
C ASN A 498 0.48 -4.81 -16.35
N GLN A 499 1.82 -4.66 -16.35
CA GLN A 499 2.74 -5.80 -16.52
C GLN A 499 2.62 -6.82 -15.40
N TYR A 500 2.62 -6.39 -14.14
CA TYR A 500 2.52 -7.26 -12.98
C TYR A 500 1.31 -8.17 -13.09
N PHE A 501 0.15 -7.60 -13.43
CA PHE A 501 -1.07 -8.38 -13.59
C PHE A 501 -1.09 -9.26 -14.84
N ALA A 502 -0.54 -8.79 -15.96
CA ALA A 502 -0.39 -9.64 -17.15
C ALA A 502 0.47 -10.88 -16.82
N GLN A 503 1.59 -10.70 -16.11
CA GLN A 503 2.46 -11.81 -15.71
C GLN A 503 1.80 -12.73 -14.69
N ARG A 504 1.16 -12.17 -13.66
CA ARG A 504 0.48 -12.94 -12.59
C ARG A 504 -0.59 -13.87 -13.16
N TYR A 505 -1.38 -13.39 -14.10
CA TYR A 505 -2.47 -14.16 -14.71
C TYR A 505 -2.07 -14.82 -16.04
N GLN A 506 -0.79 -14.91 -16.38
CA GLN A 506 -0.30 -15.42 -17.67
C GLN A 506 -1.04 -14.82 -18.88
N GLY A 507 -1.49 -13.57 -18.73
CA GLY A 507 -2.24 -12.81 -19.71
C GLY A 507 -1.33 -12.03 -20.65
N GLN A 508 -1.95 -11.15 -21.41
CA GLN A 508 -1.31 -10.31 -22.41
C GLN A 508 -1.33 -8.84 -21.99
N LEU A 509 -0.25 -8.14 -22.30
CA LEU A 509 -0.15 -6.70 -22.19
C LEU A 509 0.08 -6.11 -23.57
N ILE A 510 -0.72 -5.14 -23.98
CA ILE A 510 -0.42 -4.31 -25.16
C ILE A 510 0.02 -2.92 -24.75
N VAL A 511 0.83 -2.28 -25.59
CA VAL A 511 1.08 -0.84 -25.51
C VAL A 511 0.20 -0.18 -26.56
N ARG A 512 -0.64 0.77 -26.14
CA ARG A 512 -1.49 1.54 -27.05
C ARG A 512 -1.15 3.01 -26.94
N PHE A 513 -0.83 3.65 -28.05
CA PHE A 513 -0.77 5.11 -28.05
C PHE A 513 -2.19 5.64 -28.24
N ASP A 514 -2.68 6.41 -27.26
CA ASP A 514 -3.99 7.07 -27.33
C ASP A 514 -3.85 8.39 -28.13
N ASP A 515 -3.48 8.25 -29.40
CA ASP A 515 -3.16 9.30 -30.37
C ASP A 515 -4.42 9.91 -31.02
N THR A 516 -5.15 10.71 -30.25
CA THR A 516 -6.42 11.32 -30.68
C THR A 516 -6.34 12.85 -30.80
N ASN A 517 -5.17 13.42 -30.53
CA ASN A 517 -4.96 14.84 -30.39
C ASN A 517 -3.73 15.32 -31.19
N PRO A 518 -3.91 15.59 -32.49
CA PRO A 518 -2.80 15.91 -33.39
C PRO A 518 -2.05 17.21 -33.03
N ALA A 519 -2.59 18.04 -32.13
CA ALA A 519 -1.97 19.28 -31.71
C ALA A 519 -0.84 19.10 -30.67
N LYS A 520 -0.79 17.94 -29.99
CA LYS A 520 0.16 17.68 -28.91
C LYS A 520 1.08 16.50 -29.17
N GLU A 521 0.75 15.68 -30.16
CA GLU A 521 1.33 14.37 -30.37
C GLU A 521 2.44 14.39 -31.42
N SER A 522 3.49 13.59 -31.23
CA SER A 522 4.62 13.51 -32.16
C SER A 522 5.25 12.11 -32.20
N ASN A 523 5.88 11.78 -33.33
CA ASN A 523 6.65 10.53 -33.47
C ASN A 523 7.87 10.50 -32.52
N GLU A 524 8.44 11.66 -32.20
CA GLU A 524 9.51 11.76 -31.20
C GLU A 524 9.05 11.22 -29.84
N PHE A 525 7.84 11.56 -29.38
CA PHE A 525 7.33 11.06 -28.11
C PHE A 525 7.03 9.58 -28.15
N VAL A 526 6.51 9.06 -29.29
CA VAL A 526 6.32 7.63 -29.50
C VAL A 526 7.65 6.87 -29.36
N ASP A 527 8.69 7.31 -30.07
CA ASP A 527 10.00 6.65 -30.08
C ASP A 527 10.64 6.64 -28.68
N ASN A 528 10.56 7.78 -27.97
CA ASN A 528 11.10 7.87 -26.60
C ASN A 528 10.28 7.04 -25.61
N LEU A 529 8.96 7.04 -25.70
CA LEU A 529 8.09 6.23 -24.84
C LEU A 529 8.38 4.74 -25.02
N LEU A 530 8.59 4.26 -26.25
CA LEU A 530 8.98 2.87 -26.51
C LEU A 530 10.34 2.53 -25.91
N LYS A 531 11.32 3.43 -26.01
CA LYS A 531 12.65 3.27 -25.40
C LYS A 531 12.59 3.24 -23.86
N ASP A 532 11.75 4.07 -23.26
CA ASP A 532 11.54 4.09 -21.81
C ASP A 532 10.82 2.81 -21.34
N ILE A 533 9.83 2.32 -22.08
CA ILE A 533 9.15 1.05 -21.83
C ILE A 533 10.15 -0.12 -21.88
N GLU A 534 11.06 -0.13 -22.87
CA GLU A 534 12.13 -1.12 -22.98
C GLU A 534 13.10 -1.03 -21.79
N THR A 535 13.49 0.18 -21.38
CA THR A 535 14.37 0.43 -20.24
C THR A 535 13.75 -0.01 -18.91
N LEU A 536 12.43 0.12 -18.77
CA LEU A 536 11.67 -0.40 -17.63
C LEU A 536 11.52 -1.94 -17.65
N GLY A 537 12.01 -2.61 -18.69
CA GLY A 537 11.90 -4.06 -18.85
C GLY A 537 10.46 -4.52 -19.08
N ILE A 538 9.64 -3.68 -19.69
CA ILE A 538 8.22 -3.99 -19.89
C ILE A 538 8.04 -4.87 -21.13
N LYS A 539 7.48 -6.07 -20.93
CA LYS A 539 7.17 -7.02 -22.00
C LYS A 539 5.72 -6.83 -22.44
N TYR A 540 5.52 -6.58 -23.72
CA TYR A 540 4.21 -6.41 -24.33
C TYR A 540 4.10 -7.23 -25.62
N GLU A 541 2.88 -7.57 -26.02
CA GLU A 541 2.56 -8.39 -27.20
C GLU A 541 2.64 -7.56 -28.49
N ALA A 542 2.08 -6.36 -28.47
CA ALA A 542 1.99 -5.48 -29.63
C ALA A 542 1.96 -4.01 -29.23
N VAL A 543 2.41 -3.16 -30.16
CA VAL A 543 2.17 -1.72 -30.15
C VAL A 543 0.99 -1.45 -31.08
N THR A 544 0.01 -0.68 -30.62
CA THR A 544 -1.18 -0.29 -31.38
C THR A 544 -1.42 1.21 -31.27
N TYR A 545 -2.14 1.77 -32.24
CA TYR A 545 -2.53 3.18 -32.23
C TYR A 545 -4.05 3.30 -32.23
N THR A 546 -4.58 4.27 -31.50
CA THR A 546 -6.02 4.57 -31.54
C THR A 546 -6.43 5.12 -32.92
N SER A 547 -5.50 5.78 -33.62
CA SER A 547 -5.68 6.26 -34.98
C SER A 547 -5.96 5.16 -36.01
N ASP A 548 -5.50 3.92 -35.77
CA ASP A 548 -5.82 2.76 -36.61
C ASP A 548 -7.33 2.47 -36.65
N ASP A 549 -8.06 2.92 -35.62
CA ASP A 549 -9.49 2.61 -35.39
C ASP A 549 -10.43 3.75 -35.80
N PHE A 550 -9.90 4.83 -36.38
CA PHE A 550 -10.70 5.96 -36.81
C PHE A 550 -11.82 5.62 -37.80
N PRO A 551 -11.60 4.75 -38.83
CA PRO A 551 -12.67 4.33 -39.72
C PRO A 551 -13.84 3.69 -38.97
N ASP A 552 -13.54 2.73 -38.09
CA ASP A 552 -14.55 1.99 -37.32
C ASP A 552 -15.26 2.90 -36.30
N LEU A 553 -14.51 3.81 -35.66
CA LEU A 553 -15.05 4.81 -34.73
C LEU A 553 -16.01 5.79 -35.43
N MET A 554 -15.71 6.19 -36.66
CA MET A 554 -16.58 7.05 -37.46
C MET A 554 -17.87 6.32 -37.87
N GLU A 555 -17.78 5.05 -38.29
CA GLU A 555 -18.97 4.23 -38.56
C GLU A 555 -19.84 4.06 -37.32
N MET A 556 -19.22 3.86 -36.16
CA MET A 556 -19.93 3.79 -34.88
C MET A 556 -20.62 5.12 -34.55
N ALA A 557 -19.95 6.26 -34.76
CA ALA A 557 -20.55 7.57 -34.57
C ALA A 557 -21.79 7.78 -35.45
N GLU A 558 -21.72 7.40 -36.74
CA GLU A 558 -22.87 7.44 -37.63
C GLU A 558 -24.01 6.53 -37.16
N THR A 559 -23.68 5.33 -36.67
CA THR A 559 -24.65 4.39 -36.11
C THR A 559 -25.36 4.99 -34.88
N LEU A 560 -24.63 5.69 -34.01
CA LEU A 560 -25.22 6.38 -32.86
C LEU A 560 -26.10 7.56 -33.28
N ILE A 561 -25.73 8.32 -34.32
CA ILE A 561 -26.58 9.38 -34.89
C ILE A 561 -27.88 8.77 -35.43
N ARG A 562 -27.81 7.69 -36.22
CA ARG A 562 -28.99 6.99 -36.77
C ARG A 562 -29.91 6.43 -35.69
N ARG A 563 -29.34 5.98 -34.57
CA ARG A 563 -30.09 5.49 -33.39
C ARG A 563 -30.61 6.63 -32.49
N GLY A 564 -30.36 7.89 -32.84
CA GLY A 564 -30.75 9.05 -32.04
C GLY A 564 -29.99 9.17 -30.72
N LYS A 565 -28.83 8.52 -30.59
CA LYS A 565 -27.95 8.52 -29.41
C LYS A 565 -26.78 9.51 -29.53
N ALA A 566 -26.64 10.21 -30.65
CA ALA A 566 -25.70 11.30 -30.84
C ALA A 566 -26.32 12.40 -31.72
N TYR A 567 -25.86 13.64 -31.56
CA TYR A 567 -26.30 14.79 -32.35
C TYR A 567 -25.13 15.75 -32.56
N VAL A 568 -25.21 16.55 -33.63
CA VAL A 568 -24.22 17.57 -33.94
C VAL A 568 -24.65 18.89 -33.31
N ASP A 569 -23.72 19.54 -32.62
CA ASP A 569 -23.95 20.76 -31.85
C ASP A 569 -22.99 21.85 -32.33
N ASP A 570 -23.53 23.03 -32.64
CA ASP A 570 -22.79 24.23 -33.03
C ASP A 570 -22.80 25.31 -31.93
N THR A 571 -23.27 24.95 -30.72
CA THR A 571 -23.28 25.84 -29.57
C THR A 571 -21.85 26.26 -29.21
N PRO A 572 -21.55 27.57 -29.08
CA PRO A 572 -20.21 28.03 -28.71
C PRO A 572 -19.70 27.40 -27.42
N ARG A 573 -18.41 27.05 -27.36
CA ARG A 573 -17.78 26.30 -26.25
C ARG A 573 -18.12 26.83 -24.86
N VAL A 574 -18.05 28.14 -24.64
CA VAL A 574 -18.32 28.78 -23.33
C VAL A 574 -19.78 28.61 -22.93
N GLN A 575 -20.70 28.76 -23.89
CA GLN A 575 -22.12 28.57 -23.67
C GLN A 575 -22.42 27.08 -23.39
N MET A 576 -21.87 26.17 -24.19
CA MET A 576 -22.01 24.73 -24.01
C MET A 576 -21.55 24.28 -22.62
N GLN A 577 -20.42 24.80 -22.14
CA GLN A 577 -19.92 24.49 -20.80
C GLN A 577 -20.89 24.95 -19.71
N ARG A 578 -21.43 26.17 -19.83
CA ARG A 578 -22.42 26.71 -18.88
C ARG A 578 -23.71 25.88 -18.89
N GLU A 579 -24.24 25.59 -20.07
CA GLU A 579 -25.45 24.78 -20.25
C GLU A 579 -25.28 23.38 -19.64
N ARG A 580 -24.12 22.75 -19.85
CA ARG A 580 -23.80 21.45 -19.24
C ARG A 580 -23.72 21.50 -17.71
N MET A 581 -23.12 22.54 -17.15
CA MET A 581 -23.00 22.69 -15.69
C MET A 581 -24.35 22.90 -15.02
N VAL A 582 -25.28 23.60 -15.67
CA VAL A 582 -26.63 23.89 -15.17
C VAL A 582 -27.65 22.82 -15.59
N GLY A 583 -27.32 21.95 -16.56
CA GLY A 583 -28.19 20.89 -17.06
C GLY A 583 -29.28 21.41 -18.01
N ILE A 584 -28.94 22.37 -18.86
CA ILE A 584 -29.80 22.92 -19.92
C ILE A 584 -29.48 22.19 -21.22
N GLU A 585 -30.50 21.66 -21.89
CA GLU A 585 -30.31 20.99 -23.19
C GLU A 585 -29.89 21.98 -24.28
N SER A 586 -28.96 21.56 -25.15
CA SER A 586 -28.60 22.34 -26.34
C SER A 586 -29.80 22.45 -27.28
N LYS A 587 -29.90 23.57 -28.00
CA LYS A 587 -30.92 23.78 -29.04
C LYS A 587 -30.84 22.71 -30.14
N CYS A 588 -29.65 22.18 -30.39
CA CYS A 588 -29.37 21.20 -31.44
C CYS A 588 -29.68 19.75 -31.00
N ARG A 589 -29.96 19.52 -29.70
CA ARG A 589 -30.14 18.17 -29.11
C ARG A 589 -31.27 17.37 -29.75
N ASN A 590 -32.28 18.06 -30.28
CA ASN A 590 -33.46 17.46 -30.91
C ASN A 590 -33.51 17.65 -32.43
N ASN A 591 -32.36 17.94 -33.07
CA ASN A 591 -32.22 17.88 -34.51
C ASN A 591 -32.63 16.50 -35.05
N SER A 592 -33.21 16.46 -36.25
CA SER A 592 -33.54 15.19 -36.90
C SER A 592 -32.27 14.41 -37.26
N VAL A 593 -32.42 13.11 -37.51
CA VAL A 593 -31.29 12.25 -37.92
C VAL A 593 -30.67 12.76 -39.22
N GLU A 594 -31.50 13.23 -40.16
CA GLU A 594 -31.07 13.76 -41.47
C GLU A 594 -30.24 15.02 -41.31
N GLU A 595 -30.66 15.95 -40.46
CA GLU A 595 -29.93 17.19 -40.20
C GLU A 595 -28.59 16.90 -39.50
N ASN A 596 -28.59 16.01 -38.50
CA ASN A 596 -27.35 15.60 -37.84
C ASN A 596 -26.38 14.92 -38.82
N MET A 597 -26.86 14.05 -39.71
CA MET A 597 -26.03 13.40 -40.73
C MET A 597 -25.50 14.40 -41.77
N LYS A 598 -26.26 15.44 -42.10
CA LYS A 598 -25.80 16.53 -42.97
C LYS A 598 -24.67 17.31 -42.33
N LEU A 599 -24.84 17.75 -41.08
CA LEU A 599 -23.79 18.48 -40.34
C LEU A 599 -22.57 17.59 -40.06
N TRP A 600 -22.76 16.30 -39.83
CA TRP A 600 -21.67 15.33 -39.70
C TRP A 600 -20.80 15.25 -40.98
N LYS A 601 -21.41 15.26 -42.16
CA LYS A 601 -20.68 15.32 -43.44
C LYS A 601 -19.89 16.63 -43.60
N GLU A 602 -20.46 17.75 -43.15
CA GLU A 602 -19.75 19.04 -43.12
C GLU A 602 -18.51 18.97 -42.20
N MET A 603 -18.61 18.31 -41.04
CA MET A 603 -17.49 18.07 -40.13
C MET A 603 -16.41 17.18 -40.76
N ILE A 604 -16.78 16.09 -41.44
CA ILE A 604 -15.84 15.18 -42.13
C ILE A 604 -14.98 15.95 -43.14
N VAL A 605 -15.59 16.77 -43.98
CA VAL A 605 -14.88 17.56 -45.00
C VAL A 605 -14.10 18.74 -44.38
N GLY A 606 -14.46 19.13 -43.16
CA GLY A 606 -13.90 20.27 -42.46
C GLY A 606 -14.26 21.61 -43.13
N SER A 607 -15.53 21.76 -43.54
CA SER A 607 -16.04 23.02 -44.09
C SER A 607 -16.06 24.12 -43.02
N GLU A 608 -16.24 25.39 -43.41
CA GLU A 608 -16.41 26.50 -42.45
C GLU A 608 -17.53 26.23 -41.45
N ARG A 609 -18.61 25.57 -41.91
CA ARG A 609 -19.71 25.15 -41.06
C ARG A 609 -19.32 23.99 -40.15
N GLY A 610 -18.65 22.98 -40.67
CA GLY A 610 -18.18 21.82 -39.90
C GLY A 610 -17.21 22.22 -38.79
N LEU A 611 -16.33 23.20 -39.01
CA LEU A 611 -15.36 23.68 -38.02
C LEU A 611 -16.00 24.34 -36.79
N GLN A 612 -17.24 24.80 -36.90
CA GLN A 612 -18.02 25.36 -35.79
C GLN A 612 -18.77 24.28 -34.99
N CYS A 613 -18.82 23.05 -35.50
CA CYS A 613 -19.62 21.96 -34.97
C CYS A 613 -18.77 20.97 -34.17
N CYS A 614 -19.41 20.27 -33.24
CA CYS A 614 -18.90 19.07 -32.60
C CYS A 614 -19.98 18.00 -32.53
N LEU A 615 -19.60 16.72 -32.48
CA LEU A 615 -20.55 15.64 -32.23
C LEU A 615 -20.66 15.43 -30.73
N ARG A 616 -21.87 15.34 -30.19
CA ARG A 616 -22.14 15.05 -28.79
C ARG A 616 -22.96 13.77 -28.62
N GLY A 617 -22.65 13.01 -27.58
CA GLY A 617 -23.52 11.94 -27.12
C GLY A 617 -24.82 12.49 -26.55
N LYS A 618 -25.95 11.86 -26.89
CA LYS A 618 -27.26 12.16 -26.30
C LYS A 618 -27.44 11.31 -25.05
N LEU A 619 -26.85 11.77 -23.95
CA LEU A 619 -26.89 11.12 -22.64
C LEU A 619 -28.00 11.77 -21.79
N ASP A 620 -27.74 12.10 -20.52
CA ASP A 620 -28.72 12.69 -19.62
C ASP A 620 -28.23 14.03 -19.05
N MET A 621 -28.83 15.12 -19.54
CA MET A 621 -28.49 16.48 -19.12
C MET A 621 -28.90 16.80 -17.68
N LYS A 622 -29.79 16.01 -17.07
CA LYS A 622 -30.24 16.17 -15.67
C LYS A 622 -29.50 15.25 -14.70
N ASP A 623 -28.60 14.40 -15.18
CA ASP A 623 -27.87 13.47 -14.34
C ASP A 623 -27.07 14.20 -13.24
N PRO A 624 -27.12 13.74 -11.97
CA PRO A 624 -26.29 14.32 -10.91
C PRO A 624 -24.79 14.19 -11.22
N ASN A 625 -24.37 13.14 -11.92
CA ASN A 625 -23.02 12.99 -12.43
C ASN A 625 -22.84 13.82 -13.72
N LYS A 626 -22.05 14.88 -13.61
CA LYS A 626 -21.79 15.82 -14.72
C LYS A 626 -21.08 15.16 -15.91
N SER A 627 -20.40 14.03 -15.72
CA SER A 627 -19.74 13.28 -16.80
C SER A 627 -20.77 12.71 -17.81
N LEU A 628 -21.98 12.38 -17.34
CA LEU A 628 -23.09 11.85 -18.15
C LEU A 628 -23.94 12.93 -18.84
N ARG A 629 -23.55 14.21 -18.75
CA ARG A 629 -24.27 15.31 -19.40
C ARG A 629 -23.68 15.59 -20.78
N ASP A 630 -24.29 14.99 -21.81
CA ASP A 630 -24.00 15.11 -23.24
C ASP A 630 -22.54 15.50 -23.57
N LEU A 631 -21.62 14.55 -23.48
CA LEU A 631 -20.21 14.78 -23.75
C LEU A 631 -19.92 14.88 -25.25
N VAL A 632 -18.91 15.67 -25.61
CA VAL A 632 -18.35 15.76 -26.97
C VAL A 632 -17.63 14.46 -27.36
N TYR A 633 -18.13 13.78 -28.38
CA TYR A 633 -17.53 12.59 -29.00
C TYR A 633 -16.52 12.92 -30.09
N TYR A 634 -16.77 13.93 -30.93
CA TYR A 634 -15.84 14.37 -31.98
C TYR A 634 -15.71 15.88 -32.03
N ARG A 635 -14.50 16.34 -32.37
CA ARG A 635 -14.18 17.76 -32.60
C ARG A 635 -13.40 17.92 -33.90
N CYS A 636 -13.64 19.02 -34.61
CA CYS A 636 -12.82 19.39 -35.76
C CYS A 636 -11.47 19.95 -35.31
N ASN A 637 -10.39 19.50 -35.96
CA ASN A 637 -9.04 20.05 -35.82
C ASN A 637 -8.35 19.93 -37.20
N PRO A 638 -7.99 21.04 -37.86
CA PRO A 638 -7.40 20.99 -39.21
C PRO A 638 -5.92 20.57 -39.22
N LEU A 639 -5.29 20.41 -38.05
CA LEU A 639 -3.88 20.02 -37.97
C LEU A 639 -3.66 18.57 -38.45
N PRO A 640 -2.54 18.30 -39.15
CA PRO A 640 -2.18 16.95 -39.57
C PRO A 640 -1.83 16.07 -38.36
N HIS A 641 -2.24 14.81 -38.42
CA HIS A 641 -1.88 13.79 -37.44
C HIS A 641 -0.45 13.26 -37.68
N HIS A 642 0.27 12.90 -36.61
CA HIS A 642 1.67 12.48 -36.73
C HIS A 642 1.89 11.15 -37.48
N ILE A 643 0.88 10.27 -37.49
CA ILE A 643 0.87 8.99 -38.24
C ILE A 643 0.14 9.11 -39.59
N ILE A 644 -1.16 9.39 -39.56
CA ILE A 644 -2.04 9.35 -40.74
C ILE A 644 -2.10 10.68 -41.53
N GLY A 645 -1.30 11.67 -41.14
CA GLY A 645 -1.20 12.95 -41.84
C GLY A 645 -2.52 13.73 -41.88
N SER A 646 -2.83 14.33 -43.03
CA SER A 646 -4.04 15.16 -43.24
C SER A 646 -5.27 14.38 -43.71
N GLN A 647 -5.30 13.06 -43.53
CA GLN A 647 -6.43 12.23 -43.97
C GLN A 647 -7.75 12.61 -43.30
N TYR A 648 -7.69 13.03 -42.02
CA TYR A 648 -8.85 13.43 -41.24
C TYR A 648 -8.70 14.87 -40.75
N LYS A 649 -9.84 15.57 -40.64
CA LYS A 649 -9.93 16.94 -40.10
C LYS A 649 -10.78 17.01 -38.82
N MET A 650 -11.20 15.86 -38.32
CA MET A 650 -11.93 15.73 -37.08
C MET A 650 -11.43 14.49 -36.35
N TYR A 651 -11.39 14.57 -35.03
CA TYR A 651 -10.79 13.56 -34.17
C TYR A 651 -11.73 13.23 -33.02
N PRO A 652 -11.80 11.94 -32.63
CA PRO A 652 -12.62 11.53 -31.50
C PRO A 652 -12.04 12.09 -30.20
N SER A 653 -12.87 12.27 -29.19
CA SER A 653 -12.41 12.51 -27.83
C SER A 653 -11.95 11.20 -27.19
N TYR A 654 -11.02 11.29 -26.23
CA TYR A 654 -10.58 10.15 -25.42
C TYR A 654 -11.76 9.38 -24.83
N ASP A 655 -12.76 10.10 -24.28
CA ASP A 655 -13.88 9.43 -23.61
C ASP A 655 -14.83 8.70 -24.59
N PHE A 656 -14.77 8.97 -25.90
CA PHE A 656 -15.49 8.23 -26.94
C PHE A 656 -14.64 7.10 -27.54
N ALA A 657 -13.36 7.36 -27.82
CA ALA A 657 -12.45 6.39 -28.43
C ALA A 657 -12.08 5.25 -27.47
N CYS A 658 -11.67 5.58 -26.24
CA CYS A 658 -11.15 4.60 -25.28
C CYS A 658 -12.12 3.43 -24.99
N PRO A 659 -13.42 3.65 -24.70
CA PRO A 659 -14.36 2.54 -24.45
C PRO A 659 -14.57 1.63 -25.66
N PHE A 660 -14.54 2.18 -26.87
CA PHE A 660 -14.69 1.44 -28.12
C PHE A 660 -13.45 0.59 -28.41
N VAL A 661 -12.27 1.20 -28.36
CA VAL A 661 -11.00 0.54 -28.69
C VAL A 661 -10.66 -0.53 -27.64
N ASP A 662 -10.89 -0.27 -26.35
CA ASP A 662 -10.74 -1.29 -25.31
C ASP A 662 -11.63 -2.51 -25.57
N ALA A 663 -12.89 -2.32 -25.95
CA ALA A 663 -13.81 -3.41 -26.27
C ALA A 663 -13.37 -4.19 -27.52
N ARG A 664 -12.96 -3.48 -28.58
CA ARG A 664 -12.53 -4.06 -29.86
C ARG A 664 -11.22 -4.84 -29.73
N GLN A 665 -10.26 -4.34 -28.96
CA GLN A 665 -8.98 -4.98 -28.69
C GLN A 665 -9.08 -6.12 -27.66
N GLY A 666 -10.29 -6.43 -27.18
CA GLY A 666 -10.52 -7.52 -26.24
C GLY A 666 -9.94 -7.26 -24.85
N ILE A 667 -9.75 -5.99 -24.45
CA ILE A 667 -9.26 -5.65 -23.12
C ILE A 667 -10.21 -6.19 -22.07
N SER A 668 -9.70 -7.04 -21.19
CA SER A 668 -10.48 -7.64 -20.11
C SER A 668 -10.63 -6.68 -18.95
N HIS A 669 -9.55 -5.93 -18.61
CA HIS A 669 -9.51 -4.99 -17.50
C HIS A 669 -8.84 -3.67 -17.89
N ALA A 670 -9.61 -2.59 -17.86
CA ALA A 670 -9.14 -1.26 -18.17
C ALA A 670 -8.59 -0.55 -16.91
N LEU A 671 -7.32 -0.78 -16.57
CA LEU A 671 -6.68 -0.13 -15.42
C LEU A 671 -6.48 1.37 -15.67
N ARG A 672 -6.99 2.22 -14.77
CA ARG A 672 -6.96 3.69 -14.86
C ARG A 672 -6.72 4.32 -13.49
N SER A 673 -6.21 5.55 -13.49
CA SER A 673 -6.06 6.39 -12.29
C SER A 673 -7.42 6.78 -11.69
N SER A 674 -7.42 7.12 -10.39
CA SER A 674 -8.63 7.48 -9.65
C SER A 674 -9.32 8.76 -10.14
N GLU A 675 -8.62 9.63 -10.87
CA GLU A 675 -9.19 10.83 -11.50
C GLU A 675 -10.30 10.52 -12.53
N TYR A 676 -10.36 9.28 -13.03
CA TYR A 676 -11.39 8.79 -13.94
C TYR A 676 -12.59 8.15 -13.22
N HIS A 677 -12.63 8.13 -11.89
CA HIS A 677 -13.67 7.43 -11.12
C HIS A 677 -15.09 7.88 -11.52
N ASP A 678 -15.35 9.19 -11.51
CA ASP A 678 -16.66 9.76 -11.91
C ASP A 678 -16.98 9.50 -13.40
N ARG A 679 -15.98 9.15 -14.21
CA ARG A 679 -16.12 8.82 -15.63
C ARG A 679 -16.31 7.33 -15.89
N ASN A 680 -16.26 6.46 -14.89
CA ASN A 680 -16.55 5.03 -15.06
C ASN A 680 -18.00 4.82 -15.52
N ALA A 681 -18.96 5.53 -14.92
CA ALA A 681 -20.37 5.48 -15.32
C ALA A 681 -20.54 5.91 -16.79
N GLN A 682 -19.80 6.94 -17.20
CA GLN A 682 -19.77 7.40 -18.58
C GLN A 682 -19.18 6.35 -19.53
N TYR A 683 -18.05 5.76 -19.18
CA TYR A 683 -17.38 4.72 -19.97
C TYR A 683 -18.31 3.54 -20.25
N TYR A 684 -18.99 3.01 -19.22
CA TYR A 684 -19.92 1.89 -19.38
C TYR A 684 -21.17 2.28 -20.18
N ARG A 685 -21.69 3.49 -19.98
CA ARG A 685 -22.85 3.96 -20.73
C ARG A 685 -22.54 4.10 -22.22
N ILE A 686 -21.35 4.56 -22.57
CA ILE A 686 -20.92 4.66 -23.96
C ILE A 686 -20.80 3.26 -24.59
N GLN A 687 -20.20 2.28 -23.89
CA GLN A 687 -20.15 0.88 -24.37
C GLN A 687 -21.54 0.29 -24.59
N GLU A 688 -22.47 0.51 -23.65
CA GLU A 688 -23.86 0.09 -23.77
C GLU A 688 -24.54 0.75 -24.99
N ASP A 689 -24.33 2.05 -25.19
CA ASP A 689 -24.92 2.76 -26.32
C ASP A 689 -24.39 2.28 -27.67
N MET A 690 -23.12 1.89 -27.72
CA MET A 690 -22.47 1.26 -28.87
C MET A 690 -22.89 -0.20 -29.08
N GLY A 691 -23.47 -0.86 -28.06
CA GLY A 691 -23.78 -2.30 -28.08
C GLY A 691 -22.56 -3.19 -27.92
N MET A 692 -21.51 -2.68 -27.25
CA MET A 692 -20.24 -3.37 -27.03
C MET A 692 -20.24 -4.14 -25.70
N ARG A 693 -19.33 -5.12 -25.58
CA ARG A 693 -19.13 -5.86 -24.33
C ARG A 693 -18.69 -4.92 -23.22
N LYS A 694 -19.32 -5.05 -22.05
CA LYS A 694 -18.91 -4.34 -20.83
C LYS A 694 -17.59 -4.92 -20.30
N VAL A 695 -16.69 -4.03 -19.89
CA VAL A 695 -15.40 -4.37 -19.27
C VAL A 695 -15.55 -4.28 -17.75
N ASP A 696 -15.26 -5.34 -16.98
CA ASP A 696 -15.53 -5.37 -15.55
C ASP A 696 -14.51 -4.57 -14.71
N GLY A 697 -14.95 -4.12 -13.54
CA GLY A 697 -14.20 -3.28 -12.60
C GLY A 697 -14.14 -3.89 -11.19
N TRP A 698 -13.27 -3.38 -10.33
CA TRP A 698 -12.99 -3.91 -8.98
C TRP A 698 -14.10 -3.75 -7.95
N ASP A 699 -15.15 -3.01 -8.30
CA ASP A 699 -16.27 -2.64 -7.44
C ASP A 699 -17.50 -3.54 -7.64
N ASP A 700 -17.37 -4.65 -8.37
CA ASP A 700 -18.48 -5.58 -8.59
C ASP A 700 -18.96 -6.22 -7.26
N PRO A 701 -20.29 -6.22 -6.98
CA PRO A 701 -20.88 -6.74 -5.73
C PRO A 701 -20.54 -8.20 -5.38
N ARG A 702 -20.14 -9.01 -6.35
CA ARG A 702 -19.78 -10.43 -6.15
C ARG A 702 -18.40 -10.59 -5.52
N PHE A 703 -17.54 -9.58 -5.61
CA PHE A 703 -16.16 -9.64 -5.12
C PHE A 703 -16.05 -9.38 -3.63
N PRO A 704 -15.09 -10.05 -2.95
CA PRO A 704 -14.78 -9.78 -1.55
C PRO A 704 -13.94 -8.52 -1.33
N THR A 705 -13.90 -7.60 -2.31
CA THR A 705 -13.25 -6.29 -2.15
C THR A 705 -14.09 -5.40 -1.26
N ILE A 706 -13.46 -4.45 -0.55
CA ILE A 706 -14.19 -3.48 0.27
C ILE A 706 -15.24 -2.72 -0.56
N GLN A 707 -14.89 -2.33 -1.78
CA GLN A 707 -15.81 -1.61 -2.68
C GLN A 707 -16.95 -2.51 -3.15
N GLY A 708 -16.68 -3.76 -3.55
CA GLY A 708 -17.70 -4.72 -3.96
C GLY A 708 -18.69 -5.04 -2.84
N ILE A 709 -18.21 -5.40 -1.64
CA ILE A 709 -19.09 -5.75 -0.52
C ILE A 709 -19.87 -4.54 0.01
N VAL A 710 -19.30 -3.33 0.00
CA VAL A 710 -20.03 -2.10 0.36
C VAL A 710 -21.09 -1.76 -0.67
N ARG A 711 -20.78 -1.90 -1.97
CA ARG A 711 -21.75 -1.72 -3.06
C ARG A 711 -22.86 -2.78 -3.01
N ARG A 712 -22.56 -4.00 -2.55
CA ARG A 712 -23.55 -5.06 -2.24
C ARG A 712 -24.40 -4.75 -1.00
N GLY A 713 -24.06 -3.72 -0.22
CA GLY A 713 -24.84 -3.24 0.93
C GLY A 713 -24.27 -3.61 2.30
N LEU A 714 -23.00 -4.02 2.38
CA LEU A 714 -22.29 -4.15 3.65
C LEU A 714 -22.03 -2.78 4.27
N LYS A 715 -22.43 -2.59 5.52
CA LYS A 715 -22.07 -1.41 6.31
C LYS A 715 -20.65 -1.56 6.85
N VAL A 716 -19.87 -0.48 6.80
CA VAL A 716 -18.47 -0.49 7.25
C VAL A 716 -18.39 -0.84 8.74
N GLU A 717 -19.37 -0.40 9.52
CA GLU A 717 -19.53 -0.73 10.93
C GLU A 717 -19.68 -2.24 11.15
N ALA A 718 -20.39 -2.94 10.25
CA ALA A 718 -20.55 -4.39 10.31
C ALA A 718 -19.23 -5.12 10.05
N LEU A 719 -18.45 -4.62 9.09
CA LEU A 719 -17.12 -5.15 8.79
C LEU A 719 -16.16 -4.93 9.97
N ILE A 720 -16.15 -3.74 10.56
CA ILE A 720 -15.35 -3.44 11.76
C ILE A 720 -15.76 -4.36 12.90
N GLN A 721 -17.06 -4.51 13.18
CA GLN A 721 -17.55 -5.42 14.22
C GLN A 721 -17.16 -6.87 13.95
N PHE A 722 -17.28 -7.35 12.71
CA PHE A 722 -16.87 -8.70 12.33
C PHE A 722 -15.37 -8.94 12.56
N ILE A 723 -14.52 -7.97 12.21
CA ILE A 723 -13.06 -8.05 12.45
C ILE A 723 -12.76 -8.02 13.95
N LEU A 724 -13.48 -7.19 14.73
CA LEU A 724 -13.30 -7.11 16.18
C LEU A 724 -13.78 -8.38 16.90
N GLU A 725 -14.89 -8.99 16.48
CA GLU A 725 -15.43 -10.23 17.04
C GLU A 725 -14.51 -11.43 16.84
N GLN A 726 -13.68 -11.42 15.79
CA GLN A 726 -12.68 -12.47 15.56
C GLN A 726 -11.60 -12.48 16.64
N GLY A 727 -11.28 -11.33 17.22
CA GLY A 727 -10.19 -11.17 18.17
C GLY A 727 -8.82 -11.48 17.59
N ALA A 728 -7.77 -11.24 18.37
CA ALA A 728 -6.41 -11.60 17.97
C ALA A 728 -6.15 -13.09 18.27
N SER A 729 -6.03 -13.92 17.24
CA SER A 729 -5.72 -15.35 17.34
C SER A 729 -4.54 -15.73 16.45
N LYS A 730 -3.75 -16.73 16.86
CA LYS A 730 -2.65 -17.30 16.06
C LYS A 730 -3.07 -18.49 15.20
N ASN A 731 -4.28 -18.99 15.41
CA ASN A 731 -4.81 -20.13 14.67
C ASN A 731 -5.46 -19.63 13.39
N LEU A 732 -5.22 -20.33 12.28
CA LEU A 732 -5.92 -20.09 11.02
C LEU A 732 -7.42 -20.35 11.25
N ASN A 733 -8.23 -19.31 11.15
CA ASN A 733 -9.67 -19.39 11.40
C ASN A 733 -10.41 -19.09 10.09
N LEU A 734 -10.95 -20.12 9.43
CA LEU A 734 -11.81 -19.95 8.28
C LEU A 734 -13.21 -19.54 8.76
N MET A 735 -13.68 -18.40 8.28
CA MET A 735 -14.94 -17.81 8.72
C MET A 735 -15.96 -17.83 7.58
N GLU A 736 -17.18 -18.22 7.93
CA GLU A 736 -18.31 -18.25 7.00
C GLU A 736 -18.82 -16.82 6.73
N TRP A 737 -19.10 -16.52 5.46
CA TRP A 737 -19.71 -15.27 5.01
C TRP A 737 -21.03 -14.95 5.74
N ASP A 738 -21.79 -15.99 6.10
CA ASP A 738 -23.06 -15.88 6.81
C ASP A 738 -22.93 -15.10 8.14
N LYS A 739 -21.79 -15.20 8.83
CA LYS A 739 -21.55 -14.47 10.08
C LYS A 739 -21.43 -12.97 9.83
N LEU A 740 -20.65 -12.57 8.82
CA LEU A 740 -20.49 -11.15 8.44
C LEU A 740 -21.84 -10.54 8.05
N TRP A 741 -22.62 -11.23 7.24
CA TRP A 741 -23.94 -10.77 6.83
C TRP A 741 -24.96 -10.76 7.97
N THR A 742 -24.86 -11.67 8.93
CA THR A 742 -25.67 -11.65 10.16
C THR A 742 -25.39 -10.39 10.99
N ILE A 743 -24.11 -9.99 11.13
CA ILE A 743 -23.73 -8.75 11.82
C ILE A 743 -24.28 -7.55 11.06
N ASN A 744 -24.14 -7.53 9.72
CA ASN A 744 -24.67 -6.47 8.89
C ASN A 744 -26.19 -6.31 9.07
N LYS A 745 -26.93 -7.43 9.06
CA LYS A 745 -28.37 -7.46 9.34
C LYS A 745 -28.72 -6.84 10.69
N LYS A 746 -27.98 -7.15 11.76
CA LYS A 746 -28.21 -6.57 13.10
C LYS A 746 -28.07 -5.05 13.12
N ILE A 747 -27.26 -4.48 12.22
CA ILE A 747 -27.07 -3.03 12.08
C ILE A 747 -28.17 -2.41 11.22
N ILE A 748 -28.53 -3.02 10.09
CA ILE A 748 -29.48 -2.42 9.14
C ILE A 748 -30.95 -2.63 9.54
N ASP A 749 -31.32 -3.79 10.11
CA ASP A 749 -32.72 -4.13 10.41
C ASP A 749 -33.39 -3.14 11.39
N PRO A 750 -32.74 -2.67 12.47
CA PRO A 750 -33.39 -1.74 13.40
C PRO A 750 -33.71 -0.36 12.80
N VAL A 751 -33.13 -0.01 11.65
CA VAL A 751 -33.21 1.36 11.09
C VAL A 751 -33.76 1.42 9.67
N CYS A 752 -33.76 0.33 8.89
CA CYS A 752 -34.11 0.40 7.46
C CYS A 752 -35.61 0.69 7.20
N PRO A 753 -35.99 1.54 6.25
CA PRO A 753 -37.40 1.68 5.85
C PRO A 753 -37.97 0.39 5.23
N ARG A 754 -39.24 0.09 5.49
CA ARG A 754 -39.96 -1.08 4.95
C ARG A 754 -40.88 -0.68 3.81
N HIS A 755 -40.67 -1.32 2.68
CA HIS A 755 -41.44 -1.12 1.46
C HIS A 755 -42.00 -2.44 0.94
N THR A 756 -42.99 -2.35 0.06
CA THR A 756 -43.63 -3.52 -0.53
C THR A 756 -43.34 -3.59 -2.02
N ALA A 757 -43.02 -4.79 -2.49
CA ALA A 757 -42.85 -5.07 -3.91
C ALA A 757 -43.56 -6.37 -4.29
N VAL A 758 -44.05 -6.46 -5.51
CA VAL A 758 -44.68 -7.65 -6.11
C VAL A 758 -43.94 -8.00 -7.40
N ILE A 759 -43.54 -9.26 -7.57
CA ILE A 759 -42.86 -9.71 -8.80
C ILE A 759 -43.82 -9.52 -9.99
N LYS A 760 -43.32 -8.97 -11.11
CA LYS A 760 -44.17 -8.68 -12.28
C LYS A 760 -44.71 -9.94 -12.92
N GLU A 761 -43.87 -10.95 -13.00
CA GLU A 761 -44.23 -12.25 -13.56
C GLU A 761 -45.27 -12.93 -12.68
N ARG A 762 -46.37 -13.39 -13.30
CA ARG A 762 -47.46 -14.15 -12.67
C ARG A 762 -48.14 -13.47 -11.45
N ARG A 763 -48.00 -12.14 -11.29
CA ARG A 763 -48.72 -11.41 -10.22
C ARG A 763 -50.23 -11.69 -10.27
N VAL A 764 -50.83 -11.85 -9.10
CA VAL A 764 -52.23 -12.22 -8.97
C VAL A 764 -53.04 -11.02 -8.51
N LEU A 765 -54.21 -10.82 -9.11
CA LEU A 765 -55.11 -9.77 -8.71
C LEU A 765 -56.12 -10.29 -7.68
N LEU A 766 -56.15 -9.69 -6.48
CA LEU A 766 -57.21 -9.91 -5.49
C LEU A 766 -58.23 -8.77 -5.59
N THR A 767 -59.50 -9.12 -5.79
CA THR A 767 -60.63 -8.19 -5.78
C THR A 767 -61.44 -8.37 -4.50
N LEU A 768 -61.52 -7.30 -3.70
CA LEU A 768 -62.27 -7.24 -2.45
C LEU A 768 -63.66 -6.69 -2.74
N THR A 769 -64.69 -7.53 -2.61
CA THR A 769 -66.07 -7.21 -3.02
C THR A 769 -66.74 -6.15 -2.14
N ASN A 770 -66.39 -6.10 -0.85
CA ASN A 770 -66.77 -5.05 0.10
C ASN A 770 -65.58 -4.10 0.41
N GLY A 771 -64.60 -4.02 -0.49
CA GLY A 771 -63.52 -3.04 -0.41
C GLY A 771 -64.01 -1.61 -0.65
N PRO A 772 -63.16 -0.59 -0.43
CA PRO A 772 -63.56 0.80 -0.65
C PRO A 772 -63.89 1.08 -2.12
N ASP A 773 -65.04 1.72 -2.36
CA ASP A 773 -65.50 2.08 -3.70
C ASP A 773 -64.61 3.14 -4.35
N GLU A 774 -64.20 4.15 -3.57
CA GLU A 774 -63.22 5.15 -3.96
C GLU A 774 -61.86 4.88 -3.28
N PRO A 775 -60.75 4.87 -4.05
CA PRO A 775 -59.40 4.82 -3.49
C PRO A 775 -59.15 5.93 -2.47
N PHE A 776 -58.55 5.59 -1.32
CA PHE A 776 -58.10 6.57 -0.34
C PHE A 776 -56.67 6.29 0.12
N VAL A 777 -55.97 7.31 0.61
CA VAL A 777 -54.57 7.24 1.05
C VAL A 777 -54.49 7.32 2.57
N ARG A 778 -53.62 6.52 3.20
CA ARG A 778 -53.21 6.71 4.59
C ARG A 778 -51.70 6.86 4.69
N ILE A 779 -51.27 7.79 5.53
CA ILE A 779 -49.86 7.97 5.89
C ILE A 779 -49.53 6.96 6.99
N MET A 780 -48.56 6.09 6.72
CA MET A 780 -48.13 5.05 7.65
C MET A 780 -46.62 5.15 7.90
N PRO A 781 -46.11 4.76 9.08
CA PRO A 781 -44.67 4.71 9.31
C PRO A 781 -44.03 3.67 8.38
N THR A 782 -42.88 4.01 7.79
CA THR A 782 -42.06 3.04 7.02
C THR A 782 -41.37 2.04 7.95
N HIS A 783 -41.22 2.36 9.24
CA HIS A 783 -40.78 1.41 10.25
C HIS A 783 -41.57 1.61 11.56
N LYS A 784 -42.25 0.54 12.01
CA LYS A 784 -43.09 0.56 13.22
C LYS A 784 -42.38 0.89 14.54
N LYS A 785 -41.06 0.73 14.63
CA LYS A 785 -40.27 0.88 15.87
C LYS A 785 -39.23 2.00 15.81
N TYR A 786 -38.95 2.53 14.61
CA TYR A 786 -37.92 3.54 14.41
C TYR A 786 -38.52 4.70 13.62
N GLU A 787 -38.86 5.77 14.33
CA GLU A 787 -39.49 6.95 13.74
C GLU A 787 -38.59 7.64 12.71
N GLY A 788 -37.27 7.51 12.84
CA GLY A 788 -36.27 8.08 11.93
C GLY A 788 -36.30 7.51 10.50
N ALA A 789 -36.98 6.38 10.26
CA ALA A 789 -37.16 5.83 8.91
C ALA A 789 -38.18 6.61 8.06
N GLY A 790 -38.96 7.51 8.68
CA GLY A 790 -39.96 8.32 8.00
C GLY A 790 -41.34 7.66 7.86
N LYS A 791 -42.14 8.21 6.95
CA LYS A 791 -43.53 7.81 6.68
C LYS A 791 -43.72 7.61 5.17
N LYS A 792 -44.70 6.79 4.80
CA LYS A 792 -45.07 6.46 3.43
C LYS A 792 -46.57 6.60 3.21
N GLU A 793 -46.95 6.87 1.98
CA GLU A 793 -48.34 7.03 1.56
C GLU A 793 -48.86 5.73 0.95
N THR A 794 -49.73 5.02 1.67
CA THR A 794 -50.30 3.77 1.17
C THR A 794 -51.73 3.99 0.69
N THR A 795 -51.96 3.67 -0.58
CA THR A 795 -53.29 3.76 -1.21
C THR A 795 -54.07 2.46 -0.99
N PHE A 796 -55.31 2.55 -0.53
CA PHE A 796 -56.22 1.44 -0.28
C PHE A 796 -57.31 1.43 -1.33
N THR A 797 -57.49 0.31 -2.03
CA THR A 797 -58.46 0.17 -3.13
C THR A 797 -59.06 -1.23 -3.16
N LYS A 798 -60.25 -1.41 -3.73
CA LYS A 798 -60.87 -2.73 -3.91
C LYS A 798 -60.07 -3.74 -4.76
N ARG A 799 -59.03 -3.32 -5.50
CA ARG A 799 -58.22 -4.20 -6.37
C ARG A 799 -56.75 -4.10 -5.99
N ILE A 800 -56.15 -5.19 -5.55
CA ILE A 800 -54.76 -5.24 -5.12
C ILE A 800 -53.98 -6.36 -5.78
N TRP A 801 -52.71 -6.12 -6.02
CA TRP A 801 -51.74 -7.10 -6.52
C TRP A 801 -51.11 -7.86 -5.36
N LEU A 802 -50.98 -9.18 -5.56
CA LEU A 802 -50.28 -10.10 -4.68
C LEU A 802 -49.18 -10.82 -5.46
N ASP A 803 -48.14 -11.26 -4.75
CA ASP A 803 -47.18 -12.21 -5.28
C ASP A 803 -47.87 -13.56 -5.59
N HIS A 804 -47.41 -14.22 -6.65
CA HIS A 804 -47.96 -15.51 -7.08
C HIS A 804 -47.85 -16.59 -6.01
N GLU A 805 -46.68 -16.73 -5.38
CA GLU A 805 -46.42 -17.74 -4.34
C GLU A 805 -47.30 -17.55 -3.10
N ASP A 806 -47.55 -16.29 -2.75
CA ASP A 806 -48.45 -15.92 -1.66
C ASP A 806 -49.90 -16.29 -2.01
N ALA A 807 -50.36 -15.97 -3.22
CA ALA A 807 -51.70 -16.30 -3.70
C ALA A 807 -51.93 -17.81 -3.85
N LYS A 808 -50.92 -18.56 -4.31
CA LYS A 808 -50.96 -20.02 -4.48
C LYS A 808 -51.13 -20.76 -3.15
N SER A 809 -50.65 -20.16 -2.06
CA SER A 809 -50.72 -20.74 -0.71
C SER A 809 -52.08 -20.56 -0.04
N VAL A 810 -52.97 -19.75 -0.61
CA VAL A 810 -54.29 -19.45 -0.04
C VAL A 810 -55.33 -20.49 -0.48
N SER A 811 -56.17 -20.91 0.45
CA SER A 811 -57.32 -21.78 0.20
C SER A 811 -58.63 -21.00 0.14
N VAL A 812 -59.65 -21.57 -0.50
CA VAL A 812 -61.01 -21.03 -0.47
C VAL A 812 -61.53 -21.03 0.98
N ASP A 813 -62.22 -19.95 1.35
CA ASP A 813 -62.70 -19.61 2.69
C ASP A 813 -61.61 -19.42 3.76
N GLU A 814 -60.34 -19.32 3.37
CA GLU A 814 -59.25 -19.02 4.29
C GLU A 814 -59.23 -17.53 4.66
N GLU A 815 -59.09 -17.26 5.96
CA GLU A 815 -58.87 -15.92 6.48
C GLU A 815 -57.37 -15.59 6.50
N VAL A 816 -57.01 -14.52 5.78
CA VAL A 816 -55.64 -14.04 5.60
C VAL A 816 -55.49 -12.62 6.15
N THR A 817 -54.33 -12.27 6.70
CA THR A 817 -54.02 -10.87 7.04
C THR A 817 -53.43 -10.17 5.83
N LEU A 818 -54.05 -9.08 5.39
CA LEU A 818 -53.43 -8.08 4.51
C LEU A 818 -52.63 -7.11 5.37
N LYS A 819 -51.31 -7.11 5.18
CA LYS A 819 -50.40 -6.38 6.06
C LYS A 819 -50.72 -4.88 6.08
N ASP A 820 -50.78 -4.32 7.29
CA ASP A 820 -51.14 -2.92 7.60
C ASP A 820 -52.54 -2.47 7.13
N TRP A 821 -53.41 -3.42 6.72
CA TRP A 821 -54.82 -3.17 6.39
C TRP A 821 -55.77 -3.87 7.37
N GLY A 822 -55.62 -5.18 7.58
CA GLY A 822 -56.55 -6.01 8.37
C GLY A 822 -56.77 -7.38 7.73
N ASN A 823 -57.73 -8.13 8.23
CA ASN A 823 -58.02 -9.46 7.70
C ASN A 823 -58.95 -9.40 6.47
N ALA A 824 -58.83 -10.41 5.60
CA ALA A 824 -59.72 -10.68 4.49
C ALA A 824 -59.98 -12.17 4.38
N ILE A 825 -61.18 -12.56 3.93
CA ILE A 825 -61.54 -13.95 3.67
C ILE A 825 -61.59 -14.13 2.16
N VAL A 826 -60.79 -15.06 1.64
CA VAL A 826 -60.80 -15.39 0.20
C VAL A 826 -61.97 -16.31 -0.09
N LYS A 827 -62.85 -15.91 -1.00
CA LYS A 827 -64.09 -16.64 -1.34
C LYS A 827 -64.00 -17.41 -2.64
N GLU A 828 -63.14 -16.98 -3.56
CA GLU A 828 -63.00 -17.61 -4.86
C GLU A 828 -61.56 -17.52 -5.37
N ILE A 829 -61.10 -18.58 -6.04
CA ILE A 829 -59.76 -18.69 -6.63
C ILE A 829 -59.92 -19.13 -8.08
N SER A 830 -59.51 -18.28 -9.02
CA SER A 830 -59.48 -18.60 -10.45
C SER A 830 -58.08 -19.08 -10.86
N LYS A 831 -58.02 -20.13 -11.68
CA LYS A 831 -56.78 -20.71 -12.20
C LYS A 831 -56.80 -20.78 -13.73
N ASP A 832 -55.63 -20.73 -14.36
CA ASP A 832 -55.49 -20.97 -15.80
C ASP A 832 -55.46 -22.48 -16.16
N HIS A 833 -55.25 -22.78 -17.43
CA HIS A 833 -55.20 -24.15 -17.98
C HIS A 833 -54.00 -24.97 -17.45
N ASP A 834 -52.95 -24.29 -16.99
CA ASP A 834 -51.76 -24.91 -16.40
C ASP A 834 -51.87 -25.03 -14.86
N GLY A 835 -53.01 -24.65 -14.27
CA GLY A 835 -53.28 -24.73 -12.85
C GLY A 835 -52.68 -23.59 -12.02
N ASN A 836 -52.14 -22.54 -12.64
CA ASN A 836 -51.61 -21.38 -11.94
C ASN A 836 -52.74 -20.44 -11.52
N VAL A 837 -52.67 -19.88 -10.31
CA VAL A 837 -53.65 -18.89 -9.84
C VAL A 837 -53.52 -17.60 -10.64
N THR A 838 -54.62 -17.10 -11.20
CA THR A 838 -54.68 -15.87 -12.02
C THR A 838 -55.42 -14.74 -11.30
N GLN A 839 -56.44 -15.06 -10.51
CA GLN A 839 -57.26 -14.09 -9.79
C GLN A 839 -57.80 -14.67 -8.48
N LEU A 840 -57.97 -13.81 -7.48
CA LEU A 840 -58.67 -14.10 -6.23
C LEU A 840 -59.84 -13.12 -6.06
N THR A 841 -60.92 -13.59 -5.45
CA THR A 841 -62.04 -12.75 -4.99
C THR A 841 -62.23 -12.98 -3.50
N GLY A 842 -62.39 -11.91 -2.73
CA GLY A 842 -62.55 -12.00 -1.28
C GLY A 842 -63.40 -10.90 -0.68
N VAL A 843 -63.54 -10.94 0.64
CA VAL A 843 -64.23 -9.94 1.47
C VAL A 843 -63.29 -9.48 2.58
N LEU A 844 -63.21 -8.17 2.81
CA LEU A 844 -62.56 -7.60 4.00
C LEU A 844 -63.34 -8.01 5.26
N HIS A 845 -62.60 -8.43 6.28
CA HIS A 845 -63.10 -8.84 7.58
C HIS A 845 -62.31 -8.10 8.67
N LEU A 846 -62.52 -6.79 8.79
CA LEU A 846 -61.72 -5.93 9.68
C LEU A 846 -61.97 -6.18 11.18
N GLU A 847 -63.08 -6.84 11.53
CA GLU A 847 -63.39 -7.30 12.89
C GLU A 847 -62.55 -8.53 13.28
N GLY A 848 -61.95 -9.21 12.30
CA GLY A 848 -61.07 -10.36 12.50
C GLY A 848 -59.77 -10.01 13.21
N SER A 849 -59.17 -11.01 13.86
CA SER A 849 -57.92 -10.84 14.59
C SER A 849 -56.71 -11.20 13.74
N VAL A 850 -55.77 -10.26 13.57
CA VAL A 850 -54.47 -10.51 12.89
C VAL A 850 -53.59 -11.54 13.62
N LYS A 851 -53.95 -11.93 14.84
CA LYS A 851 -53.25 -12.93 15.65
C LYS A 851 -53.70 -14.36 15.32
N THR A 852 -54.90 -14.56 14.77
CA THR A 852 -55.50 -15.88 14.53
C THR A 852 -55.23 -16.41 13.12
N THR A 853 -54.92 -15.54 12.15
CA THR A 853 -54.63 -15.94 10.77
C THR A 853 -53.23 -16.50 10.61
N LYS A 854 -53.09 -17.59 9.83
CA LYS A 854 -51.80 -18.20 9.49
C LYS A 854 -51.04 -17.43 8.42
N LEU A 855 -51.73 -17.01 7.37
CA LEU A 855 -51.13 -16.32 6.22
C LEU A 855 -51.19 -14.80 6.41
N LYS A 856 -50.04 -14.13 6.18
CA LYS A 856 -49.90 -12.68 6.26
C LYS A 856 -49.29 -12.17 4.97
N LEU A 857 -50.10 -11.58 4.11
CA LEU A 857 -49.77 -11.25 2.74
C LEU A 857 -49.35 -9.78 2.61
N THR A 858 -48.33 -9.55 1.78
CA THR A 858 -47.97 -8.21 1.30
C THR A 858 -48.73 -7.92 0.01
N TRP A 859 -49.11 -6.66 -0.19
CA TRP A 859 -49.97 -6.27 -1.31
C TRP A 859 -49.60 -4.89 -1.84
N LEU A 860 -49.88 -4.65 -3.13
CA LEU A 860 -49.79 -3.33 -3.74
C LEU A 860 -51.14 -2.94 -4.34
N PRO A 861 -51.54 -1.67 -4.27
CA PRO A 861 -52.79 -1.22 -4.89
C PRO A 861 -52.68 -1.26 -6.42
N LYS A 862 -53.74 -1.66 -7.11
CA LYS A 862 -53.77 -1.57 -8.58
C LYS A 862 -53.93 -0.11 -9.00
N THR A 863 -52.81 0.57 -9.26
CA THR A 863 -52.76 1.97 -9.69
C THR A 863 -51.69 2.18 -10.77
N SER A 864 -51.70 3.35 -11.43
CA SER A 864 -50.65 3.80 -12.35
C SER A 864 -49.38 4.30 -11.65
N GLU A 865 -49.44 4.53 -10.33
CA GLU A 865 -48.37 5.18 -9.57
C GLU A 865 -47.25 4.23 -9.12
N LEU A 866 -47.44 2.93 -9.31
CA LEU A 866 -46.45 1.91 -8.96
C LEU A 866 -45.14 2.10 -9.74
N VAL A 867 -44.02 1.74 -9.09
CA VAL A 867 -42.68 1.94 -9.65
C VAL A 867 -42.16 0.64 -10.23
N ASN A 868 -41.52 0.70 -11.40
CA ASN A 868 -40.84 -0.45 -11.98
C ASN A 868 -39.52 -0.70 -11.25
N LEU A 869 -39.28 -1.94 -10.84
CA LEU A 869 -38.04 -2.38 -10.20
C LEU A 869 -37.37 -3.50 -10.98
N ILE A 870 -36.04 -3.56 -10.93
CA ILE A 870 -35.24 -4.76 -11.21
C ILE A 870 -34.55 -5.15 -9.90
N LEU A 871 -34.91 -6.32 -9.38
CA LEU A 871 -34.28 -6.90 -8.20
C LEU A 871 -33.11 -7.76 -8.67
N VAL A 872 -31.91 -7.48 -8.20
CA VAL A 872 -30.69 -8.21 -8.58
C VAL A 872 -30.20 -9.05 -7.42
N GLY A 873 -30.17 -10.35 -7.62
CA GLY A 873 -29.59 -11.33 -6.71
C GLY A 873 -28.15 -11.64 -7.08
N PHE A 874 -27.30 -11.94 -6.09
CA PHE A 874 -25.93 -12.39 -6.30
C PHE A 874 -25.66 -13.69 -5.55
N ASP A 875 -24.98 -14.63 -6.21
CA ASP A 875 -24.49 -15.87 -5.60
C ASP A 875 -22.97 -15.79 -5.27
N TYR A 876 -22.45 -16.83 -4.65
CA TYR A 876 -21.02 -17.02 -4.45
C TYR A 876 -20.29 -17.28 -5.77
N LEU A 877 -19.09 -16.68 -5.92
CA LEU A 877 -18.22 -16.85 -7.09
C LEU A 877 -17.73 -18.30 -7.27
N ILE A 878 -17.66 -19.05 -6.17
CA ILE A 878 -17.35 -20.48 -6.17
C ILE A 878 -18.47 -21.28 -5.55
N THR A 879 -18.63 -22.50 -6.03
CA THR A 879 -19.64 -23.48 -5.60
C THR A 879 -19.28 -24.20 -4.30
N LYS A 880 -18.01 -24.10 -3.86
CA LYS A 880 -17.51 -24.72 -2.62
C LYS A 880 -17.18 -23.67 -1.56
N LYS A 881 -17.32 -24.05 -0.28
CA LYS A 881 -16.98 -23.19 0.87
C LYS A 881 -15.47 -22.99 1.05
N LYS A 882 -14.67 -23.95 0.61
CA LYS A 882 -13.22 -23.99 0.72
C LYS A 882 -12.65 -24.81 -0.45
N LEU A 883 -11.50 -24.39 -0.97
CA LEU A 883 -10.70 -25.16 -1.92
C LEU A 883 -9.78 -26.10 -1.15
N GLU A 884 -9.72 -27.37 -1.54
CA GLU A 884 -8.77 -28.33 -0.98
C GLU A 884 -7.45 -28.35 -1.76
N GLU A 885 -6.40 -28.84 -1.11
CA GLU A 885 -5.04 -28.85 -1.66
C GLU A 885 -4.97 -29.72 -2.92
N GLY A 886 -4.59 -29.11 -4.05
CA GLY A 886 -4.55 -29.79 -5.36
C GLY A 886 -5.82 -29.67 -6.21
N GLU A 887 -6.91 -29.08 -5.70
CA GLU A 887 -8.10 -28.80 -6.51
C GLU A 887 -7.88 -27.56 -7.39
N ASN A 888 -8.27 -27.65 -8.67
CA ASN A 888 -8.23 -26.52 -9.58
C ASN A 888 -9.46 -25.63 -9.33
N PHE A 889 -9.21 -24.36 -9.00
CA PHE A 889 -10.24 -23.34 -8.76
C PHE A 889 -11.25 -23.20 -9.90
N ILE A 890 -10.82 -23.45 -11.14
CA ILE A 890 -11.66 -23.35 -12.34
C ILE A 890 -12.85 -24.33 -12.26
N ASP A 891 -12.62 -25.53 -11.72
CA ASP A 891 -13.64 -26.60 -11.68
C ASP A 891 -14.78 -26.30 -10.70
N VAL A 892 -14.61 -25.30 -9.84
CA VAL A 892 -15.58 -24.93 -8.81
C VAL A 892 -16.16 -23.54 -9.02
N LEU A 893 -15.85 -22.85 -10.12
CA LEU A 893 -16.48 -21.59 -10.48
C LEU A 893 -17.99 -21.74 -10.64
N ASN A 894 -18.74 -20.77 -10.12
CA ASN A 894 -20.19 -20.75 -10.32
C ASN A 894 -20.53 -20.10 -11.67
N PRO A 895 -21.14 -20.83 -12.62
CA PRO A 895 -21.45 -20.29 -13.95
C PRO A 895 -22.57 -19.25 -13.94
N CYS A 896 -23.35 -19.16 -12.86
CA CYS A 896 -24.44 -18.22 -12.74
C CYS A 896 -24.43 -17.56 -11.35
N THR A 897 -23.86 -16.36 -11.28
CA THR A 897 -23.65 -15.62 -10.03
C THR A 897 -24.51 -14.37 -9.89
N ARG A 898 -25.35 -14.08 -10.88
CA ARG A 898 -26.18 -12.87 -10.94
C ARG A 898 -27.54 -13.21 -11.54
N PHE A 899 -28.60 -12.82 -10.84
CA PHE A 899 -29.99 -13.06 -11.22
C PHE A 899 -30.75 -11.75 -11.22
N GLU A 900 -31.68 -11.59 -12.15
CA GLU A 900 -32.53 -10.40 -12.22
C GLU A 900 -34.00 -10.81 -12.21
N SER A 901 -34.82 -10.10 -11.45
CA SER A 901 -36.27 -10.28 -11.45
C SER A 901 -36.97 -8.93 -11.54
N ALA A 902 -37.86 -8.80 -12.52
CA ALA A 902 -38.66 -7.59 -12.67
C ALA A 902 -39.79 -7.54 -11.63
N ALA A 903 -39.97 -6.41 -10.97
CA ALA A 903 -40.99 -6.23 -9.93
C ALA A 903 -41.68 -4.86 -10.03
N LEU A 904 -42.78 -4.71 -9.30
CA LEU A 904 -43.47 -3.45 -9.04
C LEU A 904 -43.26 -3.09 -7.57
N GLY A 905 -42.90 -1.84 -7.29
CA GLY A 905 -42.75 -1.28 -5.95
C GLY A 905 -43.84 -0.27 -5.63
N ASP A 906 -44.00 0.02 -4.34
CA ASP A 906 -44.82 1.15 -3.89
C ASP A 906 -44.31 2.50 -4.44
N SER A 907 -45.21 3.49 -4.51
CA SER A 907 -44.95 4.81 -5.10
C SER A 907 -43.88 5.59 -4.35
N ASP A 908 -43.75 5.40 -3.04
CA ASP A 908 -42.78 6.10 -2.19
C ASP A 908 -41.33 5.75 -2.54
N MET A 909 -41.08 4.59 -3.18
CA MET A 909 -39.74 4.21 -3.65
C MET A 909 -39.14 5.17 -4.67
N ARG A 910 -39.92 6.06 -5.29
CA ARG A 910 -39.40 7.13 -6.18
C ARG A 910 -38.43 8.07 -5.47
N ASN A 911 -38.51 8.15 -4.14
CA ASN A 911 -37.67 9.02 -3.32
C ASN A 911 -36.36 8.35 -2.88
N LEU A 912 -36.14 7.07 -3.21
CA LEU A 912 -34.92 6.34 -2.86
C LEU A 912 -33.70 6.96 -3.54
N LYS A 913 -32.64 7.16 -2.76
CA LYS A 913 -31.34 7.64 -3.25
C LYS A 913 -30.37 6.48 -3.49
N PRO A 914 -29.36 6.65 -4.37
CA PRO A 914 -28.27 5.67 -4.49
C PRO A 914 -27.63 5.38 -3.13
N GLY A 915 -27.38 4.10 -2.84
CA GLY A 915 -26.78 3.63 -1.60
C GLY A 915 -27.74 3.51 -0.41
N GLU A 916 -29.00 3.94 -0.52
CA GLU A 916 -29.98 3.75 0.54
C GLU A 916 -30.39 2.28 0.66
N VAL A 917 -30.44 1.81 1.92
CA VAL A 917 -30.81 0.43 2.26
C VAL A 917 -32.26 0.39 2.69
N LEU A 918 -33.02 -0.55 2.13
CA LEU A 918 -34.42 -0.79 2.48
C LEU A 918 -34.68 -2.27 2.72
N GLN A 919 -35.81 -2.57 3.37
CA GLN A 919 -36.35 -3.92 3.43
C GLN A 919 -37.58 -4.02 2.53
N LEU A 920 -37.54 -4.93 1.56
CA LEU A 920 -38.73 -5.37 0.86
C LEU A 920 -39.39 -6.45 1.72
N GLU A 921 -40.59 -6.15 2.20
CA GLU A 921 -41.28 -7.02 3.13
C GLU A 921 -41.50 -8.41 2.53
N ARG A 922 -41.17 -9.46 3.31
CA ARG A 922 -41.15 -10.87 2.88
C ARG A 922 -40.15 -11.24 1.78
N LYS A 923 -39.40 -10.29 1.20
CA LYS A 923 -38.39 -10.56 0.16
C LYS A 923 -36.94 -10.40 0.62
N GLY A 924 -36.68 -9.56 1.63
CA GLY A 924 -35.33 -9.39 2.19
C GLY A 924 -34.87 -7.94 2.21
N TYR A 925 -33.55 -7.75 2.36
CA TYR A 925 -32.92 -6.44 2.41
C TYR A 925 -32.29 -6.11 1.06
N PHE A 926 -32.34 -4.85 0.68
CA PHE A 926 -31.84 -4.37 -0.60
C PHE A 926 -31.13 -3.03 -0.44
N ILE A 927 -30.14 -2.76 -1.29
CA ILE A 927 -29.53 -1.46 -1.47
C ILE A 927 -29.87 -0.91 -2.86
N CYS A 928 -30.18 0.38 -2.94
CA CYS A 928 -30.46 1.06 -4.20
C CYS A 928 -29.15 1.30 -4.97
N ASP A 929 -28.94 0.59 -6.08
CA ASP A 929 -27.79 0.82 -6.97
C ASP A 929 -28.13 1.90 -8.01
N VAL A 930 -29.31 1.81 -8.62
CA VAL A 930 -29.82 2.81 -9.58
C VAL A 930 -31.16 3.35 -9.07
N PRO A 931 -31.27 4.65 -8.74
CA PRO A 931 -32.48 5.24 -8.20
C PRO A 931 -33.52 5.53 -9.29
N PHE A 932 -34.70 5.97 -8.86
CA PHE A 932 -35.74 6.40 -9.80
C PHE A 932 -35.30 7.64 -10.58
N THR A 933 -35.50 7.61 -11.90
CA THR A 933 -35.22 8.75 -12.79
C THR A 933 -36.45 9.10 -13.62
N THR A 934 -37.03 8.12 -14.29
CA THR A 934 -38.19 8.28 -15.18
C THR A 934 -39.08 7.03 -15.11
N LEU A 935 -40.36 7.15 -15.48
CA LEU A 935 -41.29 6.01 -15.50
C LEU A 935 -40.83 4.85 -16.42
N SER A 936 -40.06 5.16 -17.47
CA SER A 936 -39.51 4.19 -18.42
C SER A 936 -38.30 3.43 -17.90
N LYS A 937 -37.60 3.94 -16.87
CA LYS A 937 -36.39 3.30 -16.32
C LYS A 937 -36.71 2.70 -14.95
N PRO A 938 -36.43 1.40 -14.74
CA PRO A 938 -36.66 0.78 -13.45
C PRO A 938 -35.61 1.23 -12.42
N ILE A 939 -35.99 1.23 -11.14
CA ILE A 939 -35.04 1.27 -10.02
C ILE A 939 -34.31 -0.08 -9.98
N VAL A 940 -32.99 -0.08 -9.81
CA VAL A 940 -32.20 -1.31 -9.64
C VAL A 940 -31.84 -1.47 -8.17
N LEU A 941 -32.26 -2.59 -7.59
CA LEU A 941 -32.06 -2.93 -6.18
C LEU A 941 -31.19 -4.18 -6.06
N PHE A 942 -30.07 -4.08 -5.36
CA PHE A 942 -29.16 -5.20 -5.10
C PHE A 942 -29.52 -5.88 -3.80
N SER A 943 -29.69 -7.21 -3.83
CA SER A 943 -30.02 -7.99 -2.63
C SER A 943 -28.86 -8.00 -1.64
N ILE A 944 -29.14 -7.64 -0.38
CA ILE A 944 -28.20 -7.72 0.73
C ILE A 944 -28.44 -9.05 1.46
N PRO A 945 -27.43 -9.93 1.60
CA PRO A 945 -27.58 -11.18 2.33
C PRO A 945 -27.91 -10.94 3.81
N ASP A 946 -28.70 -11.83 4.39
CA ASP A 946 -29.22 -11.70 5.75
C ASP A 946 -28.59 -12.71 6.73
N GLY A 947 -27.58 -13.47 6.27
CA GLY A 947 -26.85 -14.47 7.03
C GLY A 947 -27.48 -15.85 7.09
N ARG A 948 -28.60 -16.09 6.39
CA ARG A 948 -29.15 -17.43 6.17
C ARG A 948 -28.86 -17.85 4.72
N GLN A 949 -28.54 -19.12 4.49
CA GLN A 949 -28.60 -19.70 3.14
C GLN A 949 -30.05 -19.65 2.65
N GLN A 950 -30.43 -18.57 1.99
CA GLN A 950 -31.67 -18.51 1.24
C GLN A 950 -31.42 -19.04 -0.16
N ALA A 951 -32.41 -19.77 -0.69
CA ALA A 951 -32.57 -19.89 -2.13
C ALA A 951 -32.63 -18.47 -2.68
N VAL A 952 -31.55 -18.05 -3.35
CA VAL A 952 -31.55 -16.85 -4.18
C VAL A 952 -32.81 -16.93 -5.05
N LEU A 953 -33.55 -15.82 -5.20
CA LEU A 953 -34.68 -15.73 -6.13
C LEU A 953 -34.18 -16.25 -7.50
N LYS A 954 -34.48 -17.52 -7.78
CA LYS A 954 -34.16 -18.22 -9.03
C LYS A 954 -35.32 -18.10 -9.97
#